data_AF-A0A8X6G2A5-F1
#
_entry.id   AF-A0A8X6G2A5-F1
#
_cell.length_a   1.000
_cell.length_b   1.000
_cell.length_c   1.000
_cell.angle_alpha   90.00
_cell.angle_beta   90.00
_cell.angle_gamma   90.00
#
_symmetry.space_group_name_H-M   'P 1'
#
loop_
_entity.id
_entity.type
_entity.pdbx_description
1 polymer ?
#
loop_
_entity_poly.entity_id
_entity_poly.type
_entity_poly.pdbx_seq_one_letter_code
_entity_poly.pdbx_strand_id
1 'polypeptide(L)'
;MCLVEVEGGPPKPVASCAMPVAEGMVIHTDTPKVKKAREGVLEFLLINHPLDCPICDQGGECDLQDITMAYGKGTSRLDEHKRAVPKKHFGPLIETAMNRCIHCTRCVRFLSDVAGTNELGGIGRGENVEISTYIKRHISSELSGNIIDLCPVGALTSKPYSFTARPWELSHCETIDVLDAVGSAIRVDYRGPEVMRILPRLSEEVNEEWISDKTRFAYDGLKVQRLDRPYIKKDGKLAPVDWNEALTVAAKKLKNTKSNKIAAIAGDLADCESMLLLKEVMQKLGSGNIDCRQDGAKLIPSNRGSYVFNTTIEGIENADLCLLINTNPRIEAPIINVRLRKRYLQGNFPVASVGPNIEYLYHVEKLGDNPDILSEIANGNHKFCELLSAAQSPMLIIGQDALVRDDSESVLVLAGKIAEKFNMVRDDWNGFNMLHKAAARVGGLDTGFVPKKGERDINQILEHAESGEIEVVYLLGADEIDTSKLENTFVIYQGHHGDKGAHVADVILPGAAYTEKYATYVNTEGRVQRTNLAVFPPGEAKEDWLIIKNLSQYLDLSLPYDSLFDVRKKLDTIGPQFRNADQVVKNTWVPISNVLLLLSVAYLTYFERKVLAAIQLRHGPSVVGPFGLLQPFADAIKLLIKEPIIPFRASTILFIMAPMLTFILALIAWAVIPFGAEVIVENGQQVVIPKVIANINVGVLYVLAISSLGVYGVIIAGWSSNSNYAFLGAIRSAAQMISYEVSIGLIVAAVVITTGTLNLGEMVVAKHNMPFWVDLLLMPIGIIFFISLLAETNRHPFDLPEAEAELVSGYNVEYSSMPFALFFLGEYANMILASAMMTIFFLGGWYPPLELGLLYKIPGLIWRRRSSKWVRNLTSENSLSVNDLVLPLFVHDREETTEPISGLPGVKCYSIDGLVSIVKEAKDLGINAVAIFPVVDSKLKSENAEEAYNSDNLICRAICAVKLKVPEIGIIADVALDPYTIHGHDGILKDNQMDVENDETISVLCKQAFALAKAGCDIVAPSDMMDGRIGRIRKSLDDNNFQDVLILSYAVKYCSSFYAPFRQVVGSCGLSHSIDKSGYQMDYKNARESMCEIEMDINEGADFIMVKPGMPYLDIIKTASDKFNFPIFAYQVGGEYAMIKAAANNGWLDYDKVIYESLIGFKRAGASAIFTYAALDIAKNLSA
;
A
#
# COMPACT_ATOMS: atom_id res chain seq x y z
N MET A 1 -16.53 51.93 3.68
CA MET A 1 -15.13 51.82 3.22
C MET A 1 -15.05 51.42 1.75
N CYS A 2 -15.78 50.39 1.33
CA CYS A 2 -15.87 49.88 -0.05
C CYS A 2 -16.63 50.78 -1.05
N LEU A 3 -16.72 52.10 -0.83
CA LEU A 3 -17.45 52.99 -1.72
C LEU A 3 -16.67 53.16 -3.03
N VAL A 4 -17.34 52.97 -4.18
CA VAL A 4 -16.78 53.12 -5.53
C VAL A 4 -17.74 53.91 -6.43
N GLU A 5 -17.24 54.45 -7.53
CA GLU A 5 -18.03 55.17 -8.52
C GLU A 5 -18.29 54.26 -9.72
N VAL A 6 -19.53 54.27 -10.21
CA VAL A 6 -19.95 53.44 -11.35
C VAL A 6 -20.42 54.37 -12.44
N GLU A 7 -19.85 54.22 -13.64
CA GLU A 7 -20.22 55.02 -14.80
C GLU A 7 -21.69 54.79 -15.18
N GLY A 8 -22.43 55.87 -15.41
CA GLY A 8 -23.89 55.80 -15.64
C GLY A 8 -24.71 55.34 -14.42
N GLY A 9 -24.06 55.08 -13.28
CA GLY A 9 -24.70 54.70 -12.03
C GLY A 9 -25.32 55.89 -11.27
N PRO A 10 -25.88 55.63 -10.06
CA PRO A 10 -26.45 56.69 -9.22
C PRO A 10 -25.46 57.83 -8.95
N PRO A 11 -25.93 59.07 -8.72
CA PRO A 11 -25.05 60.22 -8.50
C PRO A 11 -24.19 60.12 -7.22
N LYS A 12 -24.43 59.11 -6.37
CA LYS A 12 -23.70 58.83 -5.14
C LYS A 12 -22.80 57.59 -5.30
N PRO A 13 -21.63 57.53 -4.64
CA PRO A 13 -20.82 56.31 -4.61
C PRO A 13 -21.61 55.12 -4.07
N VAL A 14 -21.40 53.95 -4.67
CA VAL A 14 -22.08 52.69 -4.31
C VAL A 14 -21.16 51.80 -3.47
N ALA A 15 -21.74 50.96 -2.61
CA ALA A 15 -20.98 50.02 -1.81
C ALA A 15 -20.65 48.76 -2.63
N SER A 16 -19.36 48.57 -2.98
CA SER A 16 -18.96 47.49 -3.87
C SER A 16 -19.17 46.09 -3.30
N CYS A 17 -19.19 45.93 -1.97
CA CYS A 17 -19.37 44.63 -1.32
C CYS A 17 -20.80 44.07 -1.38
N ALA A 18 -21.78 44.87 -1.83
CA ALA A 18 -23.19 44.47 -1.89
C ALA A 18 -23.83 44.72 -3.26
N MET A 19 -23.20 45.52 -4.12
CA MET A 19 -23.70 45.81 -5.45
C MET A 19 -23.35 44.63 -6.38
N PRO A 20 -24.35 43.92 -6.96
CA PRO A 20 -24.07 42.89 -7.95
C PRO A 20 -23.47 43.51 -9.21
N VAL A 21 -22.53 42.82 -9.83
CA VAL A 21 -21.92 43.23 -11.10
C VAL A 21 -22.91 43.00 -12.25
N ALA A 22 -22.92 43.91 -13.22
CA ALA A 22 -23.73 43.81 -14.44
C ALA A 22 -22.83 43.90 -15.69
N GLU A 23 -23.29 43.31 -16.80
CA GLU A 23 -22.57 43.38 -18.07
C GLU A 23 -22.41 44.84 -18.53
N GLY A 24 -21.20 45.22 -18.93
CA GLY A 24 -20.87 46.60 -19.35
C GLY A 24 -20.70 47.61 -18.21
N MET A 25 -20.76 47.17 -16.95
CA MET A 25 -20.56 48.05 -15.79
C MET A 25 -19.09 48.51 -15.67
N VAL A 26 -18.84 49.81 -15.81
CA VAL A 26 -17.51 50.41 -15.62
C VAL A 26 -17.39 50.95 -14.20
N ILE A 27 -16.41 50.45 -13.44
CA ILE A 27 -16.21 50.77 -12.03
C ILE A 27 -14.91 51.57 -11.88
N HIS A 28 -15.01 52.79 -11.39
CA HIS A 28 -13.85 53.60 -11.02
C HIS A 28 -13.58 53.52 -9.52
N THR A 29 -12.34 53.18 -9.14
CA THR A 29 -11.96 52.90 -7.75
C THR A 29 -11.05 53.96 -7.12
N ASP A 30 -10.65 54.95 -7.92
CA ASP A 30 -9.59 55.93 -7.61
C ASP A 30 -9.98 57.38 -7.93
N THR A 31 -11.24 57.64 -8.34
CA THR A 31 -11.70 59.01 -8.61
C THR A 31 -11.60 59.89 -7.37
N PRO A 32 -11.47 61.22 -7.53
CA PRO A 32 -11.45 62.14 -6.39
C PRO A 32 -12.67 62.00 -5.47
N LYS A 33 -13.82 61.65 -6.04
CA LYS A 33 -15.06 61.41 -5.31
C LYS A 33 -14.99 60.14 -4.45
N VAL A 34 -14.42 59.06 -4.98
CA VAL A 34 -14.18 57.82 -4.23
C VAL A 34 -13.18 58.04 -3.11
N LYS A 35 -12.06 58.72 -3.40
CA LYS A 35 -11.06 59.06 -2.38
C LYS A 35 -11.68 59.86 -1.23
N LYS A 36 -12.44 60.92 -1.55
CA LYS A 36 -13.15 61.74 -0.56
C LYS A 36 -14.17 60.92 0.25
N ALA A 37 -14.86 59.98 -0.38
CA ALA A 37 -15.80 59.10 0.30
C ALA A 37 -15.10 58.16 1.30
N ARG A 38 -13.94 57.59 0.93
CA ARG A 38 -13.11 56.76 1.82
C ARG A 38 -12.56 57.56 2.99
N GLU A 39 -11.97 58.73 2.74
CA GLU A 39 -11.49 59.65 3.77
C GLU A 39 -12.61 60.02 4.76
N GLY A 40 -13.79 60.36 4.25
CA GLY A 40 -14.95 60.69 5.09
C GLY A 40 -15.43 59.52 5.95
N VAL A 41 -15.48 58.30 5.39
CA VAL A 41 -15.84 57.11 6.18
C VAL A 41 -14.80 56.84 7.27
N LEU A 42 -13.51 56.91 6.96
CA LEU A 42 -12.45 56.71 7.95
C LEU A 42 -12.51 57.75 9.07
N GLU A 43 -12.81 59.00 8.74
CA GLU A 43 -13.02 60.02 9.76
C GLU A 43 -14.19 59.69 10.69
N PHE A 44 -15.32 59.20 10.16
CA PHE A 44 -16.44 58.75 11.00
C PHE A 44 -16.11 57.51 11.84
N LEU A 45 -15.26 56.60 11.34
CA LEU A 45 -14.82 55.45 12.13
C LEU A 45 -13.90 55.88 13.29
N LEU A 46 -13.01 56.84 13.04
CA LEU A 46 -12.04 57.34 14.01
C LEU A 46 -12.60 58.36 14.99
N ILE A 47 -13.76 58.97 14.70
CA ILE A 47 -14.37 60.02 15.54
C ILE A 47 -14.53 59.55 16.99
N ASN A 48 -15.07 58.35 17.18
CA ASN A 48 -15.35 57.76 18.49
C ASN A 48 -14.41 56.60 18.85
N HIS A 49 -13.43 56.29 18.00
CA HIS A 49 -12.42 55.27 18.28
C HIS A 49 -11.39 55.80 19.31
N PRO A 50 -11.01 55.01 20.33
CA PRO A 50 -10.08 55.42 21.36
C PRO A 50 -8.64 55.49 20.84
N LEU A 51 -7.79 56.25 21.52
CA LEU A 51 -6.36 56.38 21.22
C LEU A 51 -5.56 55.26 21.89
N ASP A 52 -6.02 54.02 21.72
CA ASP A 52 -5.52 52.85 22.43
C ASP A 52 -4.42 52.10 21.67
N CYS A 53 -4.02 52.54 20.47
CA CYS A 53 -3.11 51.80 19.60
C CYS A 53 -1.87 51.22 20.31
N PRO A 54 -1.18 51.93 21.24
CA PRO A 54 -0.03 51.37 21.96
C PRO A 54 -0.37 50.19 22.89
N ILE A 55 -1.54 50.23 23.52
CA ILE A 55 -2.06 49.22 24.46
C ILE A 55 -3.07 48.28 23.79
N CYS A 56 -3.11 48.27 22.46
CA CYS A 56 -3.96 47.40 21.67
C CYS A 56 -3.12 46.20 21.22
N ASP A 57 -3.57 44.97 21.53
CA ASP A 57 -2.85 43.77 21.12
C ASP A 57 -2.82 43.57 19.60
N GLN A 58 -3.85 44.06 18.90
CA GLN A 58 -3.92 44.06 17.44
C GLN A 58 -3.15 45.23 16.81
N GLY A 59 -2.54 46.12 17.60
CA GLY A 59 -1.69 47.18 17.07
C GLY A 59 -0.54 46.57 16.26
N GLY A 60 -0.39 47.00 15.00
CA GLY A 60 0.56 46.43 14.04
C GLY A 60 -0.02 45.43 13.04
N GLU A 61 -1.20 44.88 13.30
CA GLU A 61 -1.95 43.99 12.39
C GLU A 61 -3.44 44.37 12.32
N CYS A 62 -3.74 45.65 12.57
CA CYS A 62 -5.10 46.17 12.65
C CYS A 62 -5.52 46.73 11.28
N ASP A 63 -6.56 46.14 10.67
CA ASP A 63 -7.12 46.64 9.40
C ASP A 63 -7.41 48.15 9.47
N LEU A 64 -8.01 48.63 10.57
CA LEU A 64 -8.33 50.05 10.69
C LEU A 64 -7.07 50.93 10.70
N GLN A 65 -5.98 50.46 11.31
CA GLN A 65 -4.71 51.19 11.31
C GLN A 65 -4.14 51.25 9.89
N ASP A 66 -4.05 50.11 9.21
CA ASP A 66 -3.44 50.01 7.88
C ASP A 66 -4.25 50.77 6.83
N ILE A 67 -5.58 50.63 6.86
CA ILE A 67 -6.48 51.36 5.95
C ILE A 67 -6.42 52.87 6.24
N THR A 68 -6.28 53.29 7.50
CA THR A 68 -6.12 54.71 7.86
C THR A 68 -4.80 55.26 7.35
N MET A 69 -3.71 54.49 7.45
CA MET A 69 -2.41 54.89 6.91
C MET A 69 -2.42 54.99 5.38
N ALA A 70 -3.14 54.09 4.70
CA ALA A 70 -3.20 54.06 3.24
C ALA A 70 -4.16 55.09 2.63
N TYR A 71 -5.34 55.31 3.23
CA TYR A 71 -6.43 56.09 2.64
C TYR A 71 -6.97 57.23 3.52
N GLY A 72 -6.43 57.41 4.72
CA GLY A 72 -6.87 58.44 5.66
C GLY A 72 -6.36 59.84 5.31
N LYS A 73 -7.00 60.86 5.90
CA LYS A 73 -6.65 62.28 5.70
C LYS A 73 -5.38 62.72 6.46
N GLY A 74 -4.92 61.93 7.43
CA GLY A 74 -3.75 62.22 8.28
C GLY A 74 -4.00 63.16 9.47
N THR A 75 -5.11 63.91 9.49
CA THR A 75 -5.46 64.85 10.59
C THR A 75 -6.91 64.64 11.05
N SER A 76 -7.16 64.75 12.35
CA SER A 76 -8.52 64.78 12.94
C SER A 76 -9.08 66.21 12.97
N ARG A 77 -10.41 66.34 12.83
CA ARG A 77 -11.14 67.60 13.07
C ARG A 77 -11.92 67.62 14.40
N LEU A 78 -11.99 66.49 15.09
CA LEU A 78 -12.78 66.35 16.32
C LEU A 78 -12.01 66.89 17.53
N ASP A 79 -12.65 67.81 18.27
CA ASP A 79 -12.17 68.38 19.53
C ASP A 79 -13.12 68.08 20.71
N GLU A 80 -14.09 67.19 20.51
CA GLU A 80 -15.09 66.80 21.51
C GLU A 80 -14.70 65.51 22.25
N HIS A 81 -15.42 65.22 23.34
CA HIS A 81 -15.26 63.97 24.07
C HIS A 81 -15.76 62.76 23.27
N LYS A 82 -14.91 61.74 23.18
CA LYS A 82 -15.26 60.45 22.57
C LYS A 82 -16.19 59.66 23.50
N ARG A 83 -17.08 58.86 22.91
CA ARG A 83 -17.90 57.90 23.68
C ARG A 83 -17.03 56.85 24.37
N ALA A 84 -17.54 56.30 25.47
CA ALA A 84 -16.96 55.15 26.15
C ALA A 84 -18.04 54.11 26.46
N VAL A 85 -17.69 52.85 26.22
CA VAL A 85 -18.48 51.63 26.39
C VAL A 85 -17.80 50.77 27.45
N PRO A 86 -18.52 50.26 28.46
CA PRO A 86 -17.93 49.41 29.49
C PRO A 86 -17.47 48.07 28.90
N LYS A 87 -16.41 47.51 29.50
CA LYS A 87 -15.89 46.18 29.18
C LYS A 87 -16.97 45.11 29.35
N LYS A 88 -17.02 44.15 28.42
CA LYS A 88 -18.00 43.04 28.43
C LYS A 88 -17.28 41.72 28.75
N HIS A 89 -18.00 40.80 29.39
CA HIS A 89 -17.42 39.51 29.80
C HIS A 89 -17.99 38.37 28.94
N PHE A 90 -17.33 38.09 27.82
CA PHE A 90 -17.75 37.04 26.89
C PHE A 90 -17.24 35.64 27.23
N GLY A 91 -16.27 35.53 28.14
CA GLY A 91 -15.77 34.25 28.61
C GLY A 91 -14.28 34.30 28.98
N PRO A 92 -13.63 33.14 29.14
CA PRO A 92 -12.21 33.06 29.44
C PRO A 92 -11.30 33.20 28.21
N LEU A 93 -11.82 32.99 27.00
CA LEU A 93 -11.02 32.96 25.76
C LEU A 93 -10.91 34.33 25.07
N ILE A 94 -11.96 35.16 25.17
CA ILE A 94 -12.10 36.39 24.40
C ILE A 94 -12.01 37.59 25.35
N GLU A 95 -10.98 38.40 25.13
CA GLU A 95 -10.76 39.67 25.82
C GLU A 95 -11.46 40.79 25.04
N THR A 96 -12.14 41.69 25.75
CA THR A 96 -12.99 42.70 25.12
C THR A 96 -12.60 44.12 25.51
N ALA A 97 -12.52 44.97 24.50
CA ALA A 97 -12.32 46.40 24.63
C ALA A 97 -13.30 47.13 23.69
N MET A 98 -14.58 47.12 24.06
CA MET A 98 -15.68 47.56 23.17
C MET A 98 -15.63 49.02 22.76
N ASN A 99 -14.86 49.87 23.45
CA ASN A 99 -14.49 51.21 22.99
C ASN A 99 -13.92 51.22 21.56
N ARG A 100 -13.13 50.19 21.24
CA ARG A 100 -12.46 50.04 19.94
C ARG A 100 -13.43 49.54 18.85
N CYS A 101 -14.60 49.03 19.21
CA CYS A 101 -15.53 48.43 18.25
C CYS A 101 -16.11 49.48 17.31
N ILE A 102 -16.01 49.21 16.00
CA ILE A 102 -16.55 50.05 14.94
C ILE A 102 -17.95 49.64 14.45
N HIS A 103 -18.59 48.70 15.15
CA HIS A 103 -19.95 48.23 14.84
C HIS A 103 -20.11 47.65 13.42
N CYS A 104 -19.08 46.98 12.89
CA CYS A 104 -19.12 46.33 11.57
C CYS A 104 -19.97 45.05 11.52
N THR A 105 -20.47 44.59 12.68
CA THR A 105 -21.30 43.39 12.89
C THR A 105 -20.76 42.08 12.28
N ARG A 106 -19.44 41.99 11.99
CA ARG A 106 -18.80 40.75 11.50
C ARG A 106 -18.91 39.62 12.52
N CYS A 107 -18.56 39.87 13.78
CA CYS A 107 -18.65 38.88 14.87
C CYS A 107 -20.09 38.39 15.11
N VAL A 108 -21.08 39.29 15.03
CA VAL A 108 -22.51 38.96 15.18
C VAL A 108 -22.96 38.02 14.05
N ARG A 109 -22.65 38.36 12.79
CA ARG A 109 -22.97 37.52 11.64
C ARG A 109 -22.26 36.18 11.69
N PHE A 110 -21.00 36.14 12.10
CA PHE A 110 -20.28 34.88 12.24
C PHE A 110 -20.93 33.94 13.27
N LEU A 111 -21.26 34.44 14.47
CA LEU A 111 -21.90 33.60 15.50
C LEU A 111 -23.32 33.16 15.12
N SER A 112 -24.01 33.92 14.26
CA SER A 112 -25.32 33.56 13.73
C SER A 112 -25.22 32.56 12.58
N ASP A 113 -24.42 32.88 11.57
CA ASP A 113 -24.46 32.24 10.27
C ASP A 113 -23.49 31.04 10.23
N VAL A 114 -22.29 31.19 10.79
CA VAL A 114 -21.25 30.13 10.77
C VAL A 114 -21.28 29.29 12.04
N ALA A 115 -21.22 29.93 13.23
CA ALA A 115 -21.14 29.20 14.49
C ALA A 115 -22.52 28.69 14.97
N GLY A 116 -23.60 29.38 14.62
CA GLY A 116 -24.98 28.94 14.86
C GLY A 116 -25.56 29.11 16.26
N THR A 117 -24.91 29.87 17.15
CA THR A 117 -25.32 30.03 18.54
C THR A 117 -26.18 31.28 18.81
N ASN A 118 -26.21 32.27 17.89
CA ASN A 118 -27.02 33.50 18.01
C ASN A 118 -26.86 34.25 19.35
N GLU A 119 -25.69 34.17 20.00
CA GLU A 119 -25.49 34.70 21.36
C GLU A 119 -25.17 36.20 21.39
N LEU A 120 -24.62 36.75 20.31
CA LEU A 120 -24.14 38.13 20.21
C LEU A 120 -25.07 38.99 19.33
N GLY A 121 -25.37 40.22 19.74
CA GLY A 121 -26.20 41.14 18.97
C GLY A 121 -25.86 42.61 19.20
N GLY A 122 -26.49 43.49 18.43
CA GLY A 122 -26.43 44.93 18.62
C GLY A 122 -27.58 45.42 19.49
N ILE A 123 -27.27 45.99 20.65
CA ILE A 123 -28.24 46.54 21.60
C ILE A 123 -28.21 48.07 21.50
N GLY A 124 -29.37 48.72 21.53
CA GLY A 124 -29.46 50.18 21.43
C GLY A 124 -29.60 50.68 19.99
N ARG A 125 -29.42 51.99 19.79
CA ARG A 125 -29.55 52.66 18.48
C ARG A 125 -28.65 53.89 18.38
N GLY A 126 -28.29 54.27 17.16
CA GLY A 126 -27.43 55.43 16.90
C GLY A 126 -26.01 55.23 17.43
N GLU A 127 -25.44 56.25 18.08
CA GLU A 127 -24.09 56.17 18.66
C GLU A 127 -24.01 55.28 19.90
N ASN A 128 -25.15 55.02 20.57
CA ASN A 128 -25.25 54.20 21.78
C ASN A 128 -25.49 52.71 21.46
N VAL A 129 -25.27 52.29 20.21
CA VAL A 129 -25.25 50.86 19.88
C VAL A 129 -24.08 50.20 20.60
N GLU A 130 -24.34 49.05 21.22
CA GLU A 130 -23.31 48.22 21.83
C GLU A 130 -23.42 46.79 21.29
N ILE A 131 -22.30 46.22 20.84
CA ILE A 131 -22.25 44.80 20.50
C ILE A 131 -22.05 44.02 21.80
N SER A 132 -23.06 43.26 22.22
CA SER A 132 -23.05 42.53 23.49
C SER A 132 -23.98 41.32 23.44
N THR A 133 -23.80 40.41 24.39
CA THR A 133 -24.83 39.43 24.75
C THR A 133 -25.95 40.17 25.50
N TYR A 134 -27.22 39.91 25.16
CA TYR A 134 -28.37 40.58 25.80
C TYR A 134 -28.53 40.13 27.26
N ILE A 135 -28.41 38.83 27.50
CA ILE A 135 -28.27 38.24 28.82
C ILE A 135 -26.76 38.17 29.09
N LYS A 136 -26.29 38.58 30.28
CA LYS A 136 -24.88 38.51 30.71
C LYS A 136 -24.41 37.04 30.86
N ARG A 137 -24.38 36.31 29.75
CA ARG A 137 -23.91 34.93 29.62
C ARG A 137 -22.64 34.93 28.77
N HIS A 138 -21.79 33.95 29.01
CA HIS A 138 -20.62 33.67 28.18
C HIS A 138 -21.03 33.10 26.82
N ILE A 139 -20.18 33.29 25.83
CA ILE A 139 -20.31 32.67 24.52
C ILE A 139 -19.93 31.19 24.68
N SER A 140 -20.80 30.28 24.25
CA SER A 140 -20.66 28.83 24.48
C SER A 140 -20.34 28.03 23.22
N SER A 141 -20.11 28.72 22.10
CA SER A 141 -19.70 28.08 20.84
C SER A 141 -18.26 27.55 20.91
N GLU A 142 -18.06 26.39 20.29
CA GLU A 142 -16.78 25.72 20.03
C GLU A 142 -15.89 26.42 18.98
N LEU A 143 -16.42 27.44 18.30
CA LEU A 143 -15.75 28.24 17.27
C LEU A 143 -15.69 29.72 17.65
N SER A 144 -15.93 30.04 18.93
CA SER A 144 -16.10 31.42 19.40
C SER A 144 -14.85 32.28 19.19
N GLY A 145 -13.66 31.70 19.29
CA GLY A 145 -12.38 32.36 19.13
C GLY A 145 -12.10 32.89 17.72
N ASN A 146 -12.77 32.37 16.69
CA ASN A 146 -12.62 32.89 15.31
C ASN A 146 -13.13 34.34 15.17
N ILE A 147 -13.97 34.82 16.10
CA ILE A 147 -14.40 36.23 16.07
C ILE A 147 -13.26 37.21 16.37
N ILE A 148 -12.14 36.72 16.90
CA ILE A 148 -10.92 37.49 17.13
C ILE A 148 -10.29 37.85 15.77
N ASP A 149 -10.09 36.85 14.91
CA ASP A 149 -9.49 37.05 13.58
C ASP A 149 -10.40 37.88 12.66
N LEU A 150 -11.71 37.69 12.79
CA LEU A 150 -12.71 38.46 12.06
C LEU A 150 -12.80 39.92 12.49
N CYS A 151 -12.31 40.26 13.69
CA CYS A 151 -12.40 41.61 14.21
C CYS A 151 -11.39 42.50 13.47
N PRO A 152 -11.84 43.50 12.68
CA PRO A 152 -10.91 44.39 11.95
C PRO A 152 -10.20 45.40 12.87
N VAL A 153 -10.45 45.32 14.18
CA VAL A 153 -9.99 46.24 15.22
C VAL A 153 -9.79 45.45 16.50
N GLY A 154 -8.90 45.89 17.39
CA GLY A 154 -8.59 45.18 18.64
C GLY A 154 -9.67 45.29 19.72
N ALA A 155 -10.94 45.25 19.34
CA ALA A 155 -12.09 45.22 20.24
C ALA A 155 -12.34 43.82 20.80
N LEU A 156 -12.08 42.78 20.01
CA LEU A 156 -12.12 41.38 20.40
C LEU A 156 -10.73 40.81 20.18
N THR A 157 -10.08 40.39 21.25
CA THR A 157 -8.69 39.91 21.23
C THR A 157 -8.59 38.59 21.99
N SER A 158 -7.54 37.82 21.74
CA SER A 158 -7.28 36.58 22.48
C SER A 158 -6.86 36.91 23.90
N LYS A 159 -7.63 36.43 24.88
CA LYS A 159 -7.33 36.65 26.30
C LYS A 159 -6.07 35.91 26.76
N PRO A 160 -5.83 34.63 26.37
CA PRO A 160 -4.58 33.95 26.70
C PRO A 160 -3.33 34.60 26.10
N TYR A 161 -3.45 35.24 24.93
CA TYR A 161 -2.34 35.92 24.24
C TYR A 161 -2.15 37.39 24.70
N SER A 162 -3.11 37.95 25.44
CA SER A 162 -3.17 39.39 25.68
C SER A 162 -1.91 39.93 26.34
N PHE A 163 -1.33 40.97 25.73
CA PHE A 163 -0.08 41.64 26.16
C PHE A 163 1.19 40.78 26.25
N THR A 164 1.20 39.58 25.65
CA THR A 164 2.39 38.69 25.73
C THR A 164 3.47 38.99 24.67
N ALA A 165 3.05 39.42 23.48
CA ALA A 165 3.93 39.81 22.36
C ALA A 165 3.25 40.81 21.42
N ARG A 166 3.95 41.20 20.35
CA ARG A 166 3.44 42.02 19.26
C ARG A 166 3.64 41.33 17.91
N PRO A 167 2.75 41.57 16.92
CA PRO A 167 2.78 40.84 15.65
C PRO A 167 4.13 40.90 14.91
N TRP A 168 4.81 42.04 14.95
CA TRP A 168 6.11 42.23 14.29
C TRP A 168 7.30 41.57 15.01
N GLU A 169 7.12 41.08 16.24
CA GLU A 169 8.13 40.32 16.99
C GLU A 169 8.07 38.82 16.69
N LEU A 170 6.99 38.35 16.06
CA LEU A 170 6.70 36.93 15.88
C LEU A 170 7.26 36.43 14.55
N SER A 171 7.87 35.24 14.61
CA SER A 171 8.08 34.42 13.43
C SER A 171 6.86 33.52 13.24
N HIS A 172 6.56 33.17 11.99
CA HIS A 172 5.41 32.33 11.67
C HIS A 172 5.87 31.08 10.91
N CYS A 173 5.20 29.96 11.18
CA CYS A 173 5.36 28.70 10.48
C CYS A 173 3.99 28.19 10.06
N GLU A 174 3.83 27.87 8.77
CA GLU A 174 2.61 27.23 8.27
C GLU A 174 2.68 25.73 8.51
N THR A 175 1.63 25.17 9.12
CA THR A 175 1.58 23.77 9.48
C THR A 175 0.11 23.28 9.56
N ILE A 176 -0.14 22.17 10.24
CA ILE A 176 -1.46 21.56 10.40
C ILE A 176 -1.77 21.29 11.87
N ASP A 177 -3.05 21.29 12.18
CA ASP A 177 -3.58 20.85 13.47
C ASP A 177 -3.68 19.32 13.55
N VAL A 178 -3.60 18.81 14.78
CA VAL A 178 -3.70 17.38 15.11
C VAL A 178 -4.67 17.12 16.28
N LEU A 179 -5.33 18.14 16.83
CA LEU A 179 -6.20 18.00 18.01
C LEU A 179 -7.58 17.40 17.71
N ASP A 180 -7.91 17.27 16.43
CA ASP A 180 -9.03 16.50 15.89
C ASP A 180 -8.59 15.80 14.59
N ALA A 181 -9.47 14.96 14.02
CA ALA A 181 -9.16 14.25 12.78
C ALA A 181 -9.35 15.08 11.50
N VAL A 182 -9.71 16.37 11.60
CA VAL A 182 -9.96 17.22 10.42
C VAL A 182 -8.65 17.60 9.73
N GLY A 183 -7.58 17.79 10.49
CA GLY A 183 -6.29 18.23 9.95
C GLY A 183 -6.36 19.68 9.44
N SER A 184 -6.93 20.58 10.24
CA SER A 184 -7.13 21.98 9.85
C SER A 184 -5.80 22.67 9.55
N ALA A 185 -5.75 23.46 8.47
CA ALA A 185 -4.56 24.23 8.12
C ALA A 185 -4.36 25.39 9.09
N ILE A 186 -3.17 25.50 9.69
CA ILE A 186 -2.87 26.51 10.71
C ILE A 186 -1.56 27.24 10.43
N ARG A 187 -1.45 28.42 11.04
CA ARG A 187 -0.23 29.21 11.17
C ARG A 187 0.12 29.30 12.66
N VAL A 188 1.31 28.83 13.01
CA VAL A 188 1.84 28.90 14.36
C VAL A 188 2.75 30.11 14.44
N ASP A 189 2.38 31.09 15.26
CA ASP A 189 3.21 32.27 15.52
C ASP A 189 4.00 32.05 16.83
N TYR A 190 5.32 32.19 16.76
CA TYR A 190 6.24 31.88 17.86
C TYR A 190 7.31 32.96 18.03
N ARG A 191 7.90 33.00 19.24
CA ARG A 191 9.00 33.90 19.58
C ARG A 191 10.08 33.13 20.34
N GLY A 192 11.23 32.95 19.71
CA GLY A 192 12.28 32.09 20.25
C GLY A 192 11.78 30.63 20.36
N PRO A 193 11.90 29.97 21.51
CA PRO A 193 11.45 28.58 21.69
C PRO A 193 9.95 28.43 22.02
N GLU A 194 9.21 29.53 22.14
CA GLU A 194 7.85 29.51 22.69
C GLU A 194 6.80 29.82 21.63
N VAL A 195 5.77 28.98 21.55
CA VAL A 195 4.57 29.25 20.74
C VAL A 195 3.72 30.31 21.43
N MET A 196 3.43 31.40 20.73
CA MET A 196 2.71 32.55 21.29
C MET A 196 1.22 32.51 20.96
N ARG A 197 0.85 32.07 19.76
CA ARG A 197 -0.55 31.88 19.33
C ARG A 197 -0.65 30.98 18.11
N ILE A 198 -1.85 30.46 17.86
CA ILE A 198 -2.20 29.70 16.66
C ILE A 198 -3.33 30.42 15.92
N LEU A 199 -3.17 30.60 14.62
CA LEU A 199 -4.13 31.21 13.72
C LEU A 199 -4.51 30.23 12.60
N PRO A 200 -5.69 30.36 11.99
CA PRO A 200 -6.06 29.58 10.81
C PRO A 200 -5.23 30.01 9.59
N ARG A 201 -4.99 29.07 8.68
CA ARG A 201 -4.50 29.33 7.32
C ARG A 201 -5.62 29.00 6.34
N LEU A 202 -5.73 29.80 5.26
CA LEU A 202 -6.72 29.57 4.21
C LEU A 202 -6.51 28.20 3.55
N SER A 203 -7.54 27.36 3.61
CA SER A 203 -7.60 26.06 2.94
C SER A 203 -9.05 25.73 2.57
N GLU A 204 -9.46 26.13 1.37
CA GLU A 204 -10.82 25.94 0.84
C GLU A 204 -11.29 24.48 0.88
N GLU A 205 -10.37 23.54 0.76
CA GLU A 205 -10.68 22.11 0.72
C GLU A 205 -10.97 21.52 2.12
N VAL A 206 -10.47 22.16 3.19
CA VAL A 206 -10.55 21.64 4.57
C VAL A 206 -11.33 22.64 5.43
N ASN A 207 -10.66 23.67 5.95
CA ASN A 207 -11.19 24.52 7.01
C ASN A 207 -11.58 25.94 6.59
N GLU A 208 -11.52 26.27 5.29
CA GLU A 208 -11.66 27.64 4.78
C GLU A 208 -10.69 28.55 5.54
N GLU A 209 -11.20 29.41 6.43
CA GLU A 209 -10.43 30.30 7.30
C GLU A 209 -10.70 30.06 8.79
N TRP A 210 -11.36 28.95 9.15
CA TRP A 210 -11.80 28.70 10.53
C TRP A 210 -10.98 27.60 11.21
N ILE A 211 -10.84 27.68 12.52
CA ILE A 211 -10.31 26.59 13.35
C ILE A 211 -11.13 26.47 14.63
N SER A 212 -11.13 25.28 15.23
CA SER A 212 -11.80 25.10 16.52
C SER A 212 -11.14 25.91 17.64
N ASP A 213 -11.89 26.22 18.70
CA ASP A 213 -11.32 26.87 19.88
C ASP A 213 -10.28 25.96 20.56
N LYS A 214 -10.43 24.63 20.44
CA LYS A 214 -9.43 23.66 20.89
C LYS A 214 -8.10 23.91 20.18
N THR A 215 -8.10 23.93 18.84
CA THR A 215 -6.94 24.23 17.99
C THR A 215 -6.30 25.57 18.33
N ARG A 216 -7.12 26.61 18.48
CA ARG A 216 -6.67 27.99 18.66
C ARG A 216 -5.95 28.22 19.98
N PHE A 217 -6.42 27.60 21.06
CA PHE A 217 -5.97 27.93 22.42
C PHE A 217 -5.10 26.86 23.08
N ALA A 218 -5.03 25.64 22.54
CA ALA A 218 -4.23 24.54 23.14
C ALA A 218 -2.70 24.73 23.10
N TYR A 219 -2.19 25.80 22.49
CA TYR A 219 -0.75 26.09 22.49
C TYR A 219 -0.21 26.42 23.88
N ASP A 220 -1.07 26.77 24.85
CA ASP A 220 -0.68 26.93 26.24
C ASP A 220 -0.22 25.60 26.87
N GLY A 221 -0.89 24.50 26.49
CA GLY A 221 -0.53 23.14 26.87
C GLY A 221 0.91 22.79 26.46
N LEU A 222 1.37 23.26 25.30
CA LEU A 222 2.74 23.02 24.83
C LEU A 222 3.85 23.56 25.76
N LYS A 223 3.49 24.40 26.74
CA LYS A 223 4.41 24.99 27.74
C LYS A 223 4.36 24.30 29.10
N VAL A 224 3.29 23.55 29.37
CA VAL A 224 2.97 23.05 30.71
C VAL A 224 3.09 21.53 30.72
N GLN A 225 3.63 20.97 31.81
CA GLN A 225 3.75 19.50 32.00
C GLN A 225 4.47 18.77 30.84
N ARG A 226 5.41 19.45 30.18
CA ARG A 226 6.22 18.87 29.11
C ARG A 226 7.26 17.89 29.65
N LEU A 227 7.42 16.76 28.97
CA LEU A 227 8.50 15.82 29.23
C LEU A 227 9.78 16.35 28.57
N ASP A 228 10.75 16.73 29.39
CA ASP A 228 11.97 17.42 28.98
C ASP A 228 13.21 16.51 28.98
N ARG A 229 13.17 15.38 29.69
CA ARG A 229 14.29 14.42 29.81
C ARG A 229 13.77 13.00 30.05
N PRO A 230 14.59 11.96 29.87
CA PRO A 230 14.17 10.59 30.18
C PRO A 230 13.99 10.34 31.68
N TYR A 231 13.02 9.51 32.04
CA TYR A 231 12.78 9.11 33.44
C TYR A 231 12.67 7.59 33.56
N ILE A 232 13.13 7.05 34.69
CA ILE A 232 12.94 5.64 35.07
C ILE A 232 12.36 5.58 36.48
N LYS A 233 11.45 4.64 36.73
CA LYS A 233 10.89 4.38 38.05
C LYS A 233 11.91 3.67 38.95
N LYS A 234 12.37 4.36 39.99
CA LYS A 234 13.24 3.86 41.07
C LYS A 234 12.52 4.06 42.41
N ASP A 235 12.40 3.01 43.22
CA ASP A 235 11.68 3.03 44.50
C ASP A 235 10.24 3.60 44.41
N GLY A 236 9.54 3.27 43.32
CA GLY A 236 8.17 3.72 43.08
C GLY A 236 8.02 5.17 42.63
N LYS A 237 9.11 5.91 42.42
CA LYS A 237 9.12 7.29 41.92
C LYS A 237 9.89 7.40 40.61
N LEU A 238 9.41 8.24 39.70
CA LEU A 238 10.13 8.56 38.47
C LEU A 238 11.35 9.44 38.80
N ALA A 239 12.54 8.94 38.49
CA ALA A 239 13.81 9.63 38.65
C ALA A 239 14.39 9.96 37.27
N PRO A 240 14.92 11.17 37.07
CA PRO A 240 15.54 11.56 35.80
C PRO A 240 16.83 10.77 35.56
N VAL A 241 17.07 10.36 34.32
CA VAL A 241 18.24 9.59 33.89
C VAL A 241 18.72 10.02 32.51
N ASP A 242 19.92 9.59 32.13
CA ASP A 242 20.44 9.79 30.78
C ASP A 242 19.74 8.89 29.76
N TRP A 243 19.71 9.34 28.50
CA TRP A 243 19.14 8.57 27.37
C TRP A 243 19.69 7.14 27.25
N ASN A 244 20.99 6.94 27.45
CA ASN A 244 21.60 5.61 27.36
C ASN A 244 21.08 4.66 28.44
N GLU A 245 20.87 5.16 29.66
CA GLU A 245 20.30 4.37 30.76
C GLU A 245 18.84 4.00 30.47
N ALA A 246 18.02 4.97 30.05
CA ALA A 246 16.61 4.76 29.70
C ALA A 246 16.43 3.73 28.57
N LEU A 247 17.17 3.89 27.47
CA LEU A 247 17.11 2.98 26.32
C LEU A 247 17.63 1.58 26.68
N THR A 248 18.67 1.48 27.51
CA THR A 248 19.19 0.19 27.98
C THR A 248 18.16 -0.55 28.82
N VAL A 249 17.47 0.13 29.74
CA VAL A 249 16.44 -0.48 30.59
C VAL A 249 15.24 -0.94 29.75
N ALA A 250 14.74 -0.07 28.86
CA ALA A 250 13.66 -0.42 27.94
C ALA A 250 14.02 -1.61 27.05
N ALA A 251 15.19 -1.58 26.40
CA ALA A 251 15.64 -2.64 25.51
C ALA A 251 15.89 -3.96 26.25
N LYS A 252 16.48 -3.93 27.45
CA LYS A 252 16.70 -5.13 28.28
C LYS A 252 15.38 -5.80 28.63
N LYS A 253 14.35 -5.02 28.99
CA LYS A 253 13.04 -5.57 29.34
C LYS A 253 12.32 -6.14 28.12
N LEU A 254 12.38 -5.46 26.98
CA LEU A 254 11.85 -5.96 25.70
C LEU A 254 12.54 -7.26 25.25
N LYS A 255 13.88 -7.36 25.32
CA LYS A 255 14.64 -8.58 24.95
C LYS A 255 14.33 -9.78 25.83
N ASN A 256 14.12 -9.55 27.14
CA ASN A 256 13.89 -10.63 28.10
C ASN A 256 12.44 -11.14 28.13
N THR A 257 11.53 -10.47 27.42
CA THR A 257 10.10 -10.80 27.41
C THR A 257 9.77 -11.60 26.15
N LYS A 258 8.90 -12.62 26.27
CA LYS A 258 8.45 -13.40 25.10
C LYS A 258 7.60 -12.53 24.18
N SER A 259 7.71 -12.74 22.88
CA SER A 259 7.06 -11.92 21.85
C SER A 259 5.54 -11.79 22.01
N ASN A 260 4.85 -12.87 22.38
CA ASN A 260 3.40 -12.90 22.59
C ASN A 260 2.92 -12.14 23.85
N LYS A 261 3.85 -11.66 24.69
CA LYS A 261 3.59 -10.89 25.91
C LYS A 261 3.97 -9.42 25.80
N ILE A 262 4.36 -8.97 24.60
CA ILE A 262 4.70 -7.58 24.30
C ILE A 262 3.56 -6.99 23.48
N ALA A 263 3.10 -5.79 23.83
CA ALA A 263 2.11 -5.04 23.06
C ALA A 263 2.52 -3.57 22.87
N ALA A 264 1.99 -2.92 21.84
CA ALA A 264 2.22 -1.50 21.60
C ALA A 264 0.92 -0.78 21.22
N ILE A 265 0.70 0.40 21.80
CA ILE A 265 -0.50 1.22 21.59
C ILE A 265 -0.04 2.58 21.07
N ALA A 266 -0.59 2.99 19.92
CA ALA A 266 -0.35 4.33 19.38
C ALA A 266 -1.47 5.29 19.82
N GLY A 267 -1.08 6.45 20.30
CA GLY A 267 -1.97 7.51 20.76
C GLY A 267 -2.58 8.33 19.63
N ASP A 268 -3.55 9.16 19.98
CA ASP A 268 -4.36 9.93 19.02
C ASP A 268 -3.59 11.03 18.28
N LEU A 269 -2.41 11.42 18.79
CA LEU A 269 -1.50 12.42 18.21
C LEU A 269 -0.25 11.82 17.55
N ALA A 270 -0.14 10.48 17.49
CA ALA A 270 1.02 9.81 16.90
C ALA A 270 1.10 10.04 15.37
N ASP A 271 2.31 10.28 14.87
CA ASP A 271 2.60 10.49 13.46
C ASP A 271 2.80 9.17 12.69
N CYS A 272 2.63 9.21 11.36
CA CYS A 272 2.76 8.03 10.51
C CYS A 272 4.18 7.44 10.53
N GLU A 273 5.21 8.27 10.60
CA GLU A 273 6.61 7.84 10.64
C GLU A 273 6.91 7.02 11.90
N SER A 274 6.56 7.54 13.08
CA SER A 274 6.76 6.83 14.34
C SER A 274 5.92 5.54 14.44
N MET A 275 4.67 5.55 14.00
CA MET A 275 3.83 4.33 13.94
C MET A 275 4.45 3.27 13.02
N LEU A 276 4.93 3.65 11.83
CA LEU A 276 5.58 2.72 10.91
C LEU A 276 6.82 2.06 11.53
N LEU A 277 7.70 2.86 12.13
CA LEU A 277 8.93 2.34 12.75
C LEU A 277 8.62 1.43 13.93
N LEU A 278 7.70 1.82 14.80
CA LEU A 278 7.29 1.01 15.94
C LEU A 278 6.66 -0.31 15.49
N LYS A 279 5.83 -0.29 14.44
CA LYS A 279 5.29 -1.50 13.81
C LYS A 279 6.41 -2.42 13.32
N GLU A 280 7.44 -1.91 12.65
CA GLU A 280 8.56 -2.73 12.19
C GLU A 280 9.39 -3.30 13.34
N VAL A 281 9.61 -2.54 14.41
CA VAL A 281 10.25 -3.03 15.65
C VAL A 281 9.44 -4.18 16.25
N MET A 282 8.13 -4.00 16.42
CA MET A 282 7.24 -5.03 16.98
C MET A 282 7.20 -6.29 16.12
N GLN A 283 7.16 -6.14 14.79
CA GLN A 283 7.23 -7.26 13.86
C GLN A 283 8.54 -8.03 13.96
N LYS A 284 9.68 -7.34 14.10
CA LYS A 284 10.99 -7.98 14.28
C LYS A 284 11.15 -8.64 15.64
N LEU A 285 10.50 -8.13 16.68
CA LEU A 285 10.36 -8.81 17.97
C LEU A 285 9.40 -10.01 17.91
N GLY A 286 8.66 -10.18 16.82
CA GLY A 286 7.69 -11.26 16.63
C GLY A 286 6.36 -11.07 17.35
N SER A 287 6.02 -9.82 17.73
CA SER A 287 4.72 -9.46 18.31
C SER A 287 3.79 -8.84 17.27
N GLY A 288 2.54 -9.31 17.22
CA GLY A 288 1.48 -8.71 16.41
C GLY A 288 0.47 -7.89 17.22
N ASN A 289 0.66 -7.73 18.54
CA ASN A 289 -0.24 -7.01 19.44
C ASN A 289 0.01 -5.49 19.33
N ILE A 290 -0.41 -4.89 18.22
CA ILE A 290 -0.31 -3.45 17.99
C ILE A 290 -1.68 -2.88 17.66
N ASP A 291 -2.06 -1.75 18.25
CA ASP A 291 -3.31 -1.08 17.90
C ASP A 291 -3.19 0.43 18.03
N CYS A 292 -3.75 1.18 17.09
CA CYS A 292 -3.88 2.63 17.19
C CYS A 292 -5.23 3.03 17.78
N ARG A 293 -6.23 2.14 17.78
CA ARG A 293 -7.64 2.43 18.12
C ARG A 293 -7.88 2.47 19.62
N GLN A 294 -7.39 3.52 20.30
CA GLN A 294 -7.52 3.68 21.77
C GLN A 294 -8.97 3.51 22.27
N ASP A 295 -9.95 3.90 21.48
CA ASP A 295 -11.38 3.82 21.77
C ASP A 295 -12.00 2.43 21.51
N GLY A 296 -11.27 1.50 20.88
CA GLY A 296 -11.74 0.14 20.60
C GLY A 296 -12.63 -0.01 19.36
N ALA A 297 -12.70 1.00 18.49
CA ALA A 297 -13.55 0.95 17.30
C ALA A 297 -13.24 -0.25 16.38
N LYS A 298 -14.25 -1.05 16.01
CA LYS A 298 -14.10 -2.19 15.09
C LYS A 298 -14.22 -1.74 13.62
N LEU A 299 -13.10 -1.27 13.08
CA LEU A 299 -12.96 -0.84 11.67
C LEU A 299 -12.38 -1.97 10.81
N ILE A 300 -12.58 -1.89 9.49
CA ILE A 300 -12.08 -2.88 8.51
C ILE A 300 -10.85 -2.29 7.77
N PRO A 301 -9.61 -2.60 8.19
CA PRO A 301 -8.42 -1.93 7.63
C PRO A 301 -8.15 -2.28 6.16
N SER A 302 -8.66 -3.42 5.68
CA SER A 302 -8.48 -3.87 4.30
C SER A 302 -9.31 -3.09 3.27
N ASN A 303 -10.31 -2.31 3.70
CA ASN A 303 -11.15 -1.52 2.82
C ASN A 303 -11.10 -0.04 3.22
N ARG A 304 -10.22 0.73 2.57
CA ARG A 304 -10.06 2.16 2.84
C ARG A 304 -11.36 2.95 2.69
N GLY A 305 -12.18 2.62 1.70
CA GLY A 305 -13.49 3.25 1.49
C GLY A 305 -14.47 3.05 2.65
N SER A 306 -14.25 2.06 3.54
CA SER A 306 -15.13 1.82 4.70
C SER A 306 -14.79 2.65 5.93
N TYR A 307 -13.62 3.30 5.99
CA TYR A 307 -13.18 4.06 7.15
C TYR A 307 -12.73 5.47 6.82
N VAL A 308 -12.95 6.00 5.63
CA VAL A 308 -12.60 7.40 5.30
C VAL A 308 -13.85 8.22 4.99
N PHE A 309 -13.72 9.53 5.03
CA PHE A 309 -14.75 10.49 4.64
C PHE A 309 -14.72 10.66 3.11
N ASN A 310 -15.36 9.73 2.38
CA ASN A 310 -15.19 9.62 0.93
C ASN A 310 -15.74 10.79 0.10
N THR A 311 -16.73 11.53 0.61
CA THR A 311 -17.27 12.71 -0.09
C THR A 311 -16.30 13.88 -0.16
N THR A 312 -15.21 13.85 0.62
CA THR A 312 -14.36 15.02 0.98
C THR A 312 -15.10 16.05 1.81
N ILE A 313 -14.37 16.87 2.56
CA ILE A 313 -14.94 17.93 3.41
C ILE A 313 -15.59 19.01 2.53
N GLU A 314 -14.96 19.39 1.42
CA GLU A 314 -15.52 20.31 0.42
C GLU A 314 -16.79 19.73 -0.24
N GLY A 315 -16.78 18.42 -0.56
CA GLY A 315 -17.89 17.78 -1.25
C GLY A 315 -19.20 17.72 -0.44
N ILE A 316 -19.19 18.01 0.87
CA ILE A 316 -20.41 18.20 1.67
C ILE A 316 -21.32 19.27 1.04
N GLU A 317 -20.74 20.29 0.40
CA GLU A 317 -21.50 21.36 -0.26
C GLU A 317 -22.30 20.87 -1.48
N ASN A 318 -21.95 19.71 -2.04
CA ASN A 318 -22.64 19.10 -3.19
C ASN A 318 -23.71 18.08 -2.78
N ALA A 319 -23.81 17.72 -1.49
CA ALA A 319 -24.79 16.77 -1.01
C ALA A 319 -26.19 17.38 -0.96
N ASP A 320 -27.23 16.58 -1.16
CA ASP A 320 -28.63 17.02 -1.10
C ASP A 320 -29.44 16.40 0.05
N LEU A 321 -28.94 15.34 0.69
CA LEU A 321 -29.53 14.76 1.89
C LEU A 321 -28.42 14.15 2.75
N CYS A 322 -28.49 14.32 4.08
CA CYS A 322 -27.52 13.74 5.01
C CYS A 322 -28.18 12.87 6.10
N LEU A 323 -27.66 11.65 6.28
CA LEU A 323 -28.00 10.76 7.39
C LEU A 323 -26.83 10.65 8.37
N LEU A 324 -27.05 11.08 9.62
CA LEU A 324 -26.08 10.98 10.71
C LEU A 324 -26.35 9.72 11.54
N ILE A 325 -25.34 8.88 11.75
CA ILE A 325 -25.43 7.65 12.56
C ILE A 325 -24.52 7.80 13.77
N ASN A 326 -25.13 7.96 14.95
CA ASN A 326 -24.48 8.06 16.26
C ASN A 326 -23.20 8.92 16.25
N THR A 327 -23.33 10.16 15.77
CA THR A 327 -22.23 11.13 15.70
C THR A 327 -22.69 12.50 16.19
N ASN A 328 -21.80 13.22 16.87
CA ASN A 328 -21.95 14.65 17.12
C ASN A 328 -20.83 15.43 16.41
N PRO A 329 -21.03 15.82 15.14
CA PRO A 329 -20.01 16.54 14.36
C PRO A 329 -19.56 17.83 15.04
N ARG A 330 -20.42 18.48 15.83
CA ARG A 330 -20.09 19.72 16.53
C ARG A 330 -18.96 19.54 17.53
N ILE A 331 -18.90 18.41 18.24
CA ILE A 331 -17.88 18.15 19.26
C ILE A 331 -16.70 17.40 18.66
N GLU A 332 -16.99 16.44 17.79
CA GLU A 332 -16.00 15.52 17.22
C GLU A 332 -15.14 16.19 16.14
N ALA A 333 -15.76 16.98 15.27
CA ALA A 333 -15.11 17.63 14.13
C ALA A 333 -15.79 18.97 13.78
N PRO A 334 -15.55 20.04 14.58
CA PRO A 334 -16.29 21.31 14.48
C PRO A 334 -16.30 21.93 13.08
N ILE A 335 -15.24 21.75 12.30
CA ILE A 335 -15.14 22.26 10.92
C ILE A 335 -16.08 21.53 9.95
N ILE A 336 -16.24 20.20 10.09
CA ILE A 336 -17.21 19.44 9.30
C ILE A 336 -18.63 19.88 9.65
N ASN A 337 -18.90 20.16 10.93
CA ASN A 337 -20.18 20.73 11.36
C ASN A 337 -20.45 22.11 10.72
N VAL A 338 -19.43 22.96 10.57
CA VAL A 338 -19.55 24.24 9.85
C VAL A 338 -19.92 24.02 8.39
N ARG A 339 -19.30 23.05 7.70
CA ARG A 339 -19.65 22.73 6.30
C ARG A 339 -21.08 22.22 6.16
N LEU A 340 -21.51 21.33 7.06
CA LEU A 340 -22.90 20.86 7.11
C LEU A 340 -23.88 22.02 7.34
N ARG A 341 -23.54 22.95 8.23
CA ARG A 341 -24.35 24.15 8.48
C ARG A 341 -24.38 25.08 7.26
N LYS A 342 -23.24 25.35 6.63
CA LYS A 342 -23.13 26.16 5.41
C LYS A 342 -24.04 25.58 4.33
N ARG A 343 -23.98 24.25 4.12
CA ARG A 343 -24.85 23.55 3.17
C ARG A 343 -26.33 23.65 3.56
N TYR A 344 -26.66 23.50 4.84
CA TYR A 344 -28.03 23.65 5.35
C TYR A 344 -28.61 25.05 5.07
N LEU A 345 -27.82 26.11 5.26
CA LEU A 345 -28.25 27.50 5.04
C LEU A 345 -28.52 27.82 3.56
N GLN A 346 -27.97 27.05 2.62
CA GLN A 346 -28.30 27.16 1.19
C GLN A 346 -29.71 26.64 0.85
N GLY A 347 -30.37 25.91 1.77
CA GLY A 347 -31.71 25.36 1.61
C GLY A 347 -31.73 23.99 0.90
N ASN A 348 -32.89 23.32 0.91
CA ASN A 348 -33.10 21.99 0.29
C ASN A 348 -32.05 20.95 0.71
N PHE A 349 -31.83 20.81 2.02
CA PHE A 349 -30.89 19.85 2.59
C PHE A 349 -31.48 19.21 3.86
N PRO A 350 -32.37 18.20 3.72
CA PRO A 350 -32.85 17.43 4.86
C PRO A 350 -31.69 16.68 5.52
N VAL A 351 -31.57 16.84 6.84
CA VAL A 351 -30.62 16.10 7.68
C VAL A 351 -31.41 15.28 8.69
N ALA A 352 -31.10 13.99 8.80
CA ALA A 352 -31.70 13.10 9.78
C ALA A 352 -30.62 12.45 10.66
N SER A 353 -30.99 12.03 11.86
CA SER A 353 -30.10 11.35 12.81
C SER A 353 -30.72 10.08 13.36
N VAL A 354 -29.90 9.03 13.44
CA VAL A 354 -30.16 7.78 14.15
C VAL A 354 -29.13 7.66 15.26
N GLY A 355 -29.56 7.67 16.52
CA GLY A 355 -28.67 7.64 17.68
C GLY A 355 -29.20 8.46 18.85
N PRO A 356 -28.34 8.78 19.84
CA PRO A 356 -28.74 9.46 21.05
C PRO A 356 -29.27 10.86 20.76
N ASN A 357 -30.04 11.37 21.71
CA ASN A 357 -30.67 12.68 21.61
C ASN A 357 -29.63 13.82 21.73
N ILE A 358 -29.04 14.19 20.59
CA ILE A 358 -28.04 15.26 20.48
C ILE A 358 -28.72 16.59 20.10
N GLU A 359 -28.18 17.69 20.61
CA GLU A 359 -28.58 19.05 20.26
C GLU A 359 -27.71 19.56 19.10
N TYR A 360 -28.33 19.76 17.93
CA TYR A 360 -27.70 20.33 16.75
C TYR A 360 -28.09 21.80 16.60
N LEU A 361 -27.21 22.62 16.01
CA LEU A 361 -27.43 24.06 15.80
C LEU A 361 -28.24 24.37 14.54
N TYR A 362 -28.71 23.34 13.83
CA TYR A 362 -29.59 23.38 12.68
C TYR A 362 -30.63 22.26 12.78
N HIS A 363 -31.71 22.33 12.00
CA HIS A 363 -32.78 21.36 12.09
C HIS A 363 -32.32 19.97 11.62
N VAL A 364 -32.38 18.99 12.53
CA VAL A 364 -32.10 17.57 12.24
C VAL A 364 -33.31 16.75 12.66
N GLU A 365 -33.87 15.99 11.72
CA GLU A 365 -34.96 15.05 11.99
C GLU A 365 -34.42 13.86 12.81
N LYS A 366 -35.05 13.58 13.96
CA LYS A 366 -34.63 12.48 14.85
C LYS A 366 -35.46 11.25 14.51
N LEU A 367 -34.83 10.23 13.95
CA LEU A 367 -35.52 8.99 13.56
C LEU A 367 -35.67 8.04 14.75
N GLY A 368 -34.74 8.09 15.71
CA GLY A 368 -34.74 7.32 16.96
C GLY A 368 -33.33 6.85 17.34
N ASP A 369 -33.21 6.12 18.44
CA ASP A 369 -31.94 5.68 19.05
C ASP A 369 -31.66 4.16 18.92
N ASN A 370 -32.64 3.39 18.45
CA ASN A 370 -32.53 1.93 18.31
C ASN A 370 -31.79 1.52 17.01
N PRO A 371 -30.76 0.64 17.08
CA PRO A 371 -30.13 0.03 15.90
C PRO A 371 -31.10 -0.62 14.90
N ASP A 372 -32.27 -1.08 15.34
CA ASP A 372 -33.31 -1.67 14.47
C ASP A 372 -33.75 -0.70 13.35
N ILE A 373 -33.70 0.61 13.60
CA ILE A 373 -34.05 1.64 12.60
C ILE A 373 -33.10 1.57 11.40
N LEU A 374 -31.81 1.27 11.61
CA LEU A 374 -30.88 1.06 10.50
C LEU A 374 -31.27 -0.17 9.67
N SER A 375 -31.75 -1.23 10.33
CA SER A 375 -32.29 -2.41 9.64
C SER A 375 -33.57 -2.08 8.86
N GLU A 376 -34.47 -1.28 9.42
CA GLU A 376 -35.68 -0.81 8.72
C GLU A 376 -35.35 0.05 7.50
N ILE A 377 -34.39 0.96 7.62
CA ILE A 377 -33.91 1.80 6.50
C ILE A 377 -33.23 0.93 5.44
N ALA A 378 -32.35 0.01 5.85
CA ALA A 378 -31.69 -0.93 4.93
C ALA A 378 -32.72 -1.81 4.19
N ASN A 379 -33.77 -2.26 4.87
CA ASN A 379 -34.86 -3.04 4.28
C ASN A 379 -35.84 -2.19 3.45
N GLY A 380 -35.83 -0.86 3.58
CA GLY A 380 -36.66 0.06 2.81
C GLY A 380 -38.06 0.27 3.40
N ASN A 381 -38.27 -0.10 4.66
CA ASN A 381 -39.58 -0.06 5.32
C ASN A 381 -39.80 1.25 6.09
N HIS A 382 -38.76 2.06 6.27
CA HIS A 382 -38.81 3.29 7.04
C HIS A 382 -39.29 4.48 6.17
N LYS A 383 -40.03 5.43 6.76
CA LYS A 383 -40.55 6.62 6.05
C LYS A 383 -39.45 7.46 5.38
N PHE A 384 -38.27 7.50 6.01
CA PHE A 384 -37.10 8.22 5.51
C PHE A 384 -36.55 7.64 4.18
N CYS A 385 -36.88 6.39 3.83
CA CYS A 385 -36.44 5.76 2.59
C CYS A 385 -36.99 6.45 1.33
N GLU A 386 -38.16 7.09 1.42
CA GLU A 386 -38.73 7.87 0.31
C GLU A 386 -37.85 9.09 -0.02
N LEU A 387 -37.37 9.79 1.01
CA LEU A 387 -36.46 10.92 0.87
C LEU A 387 -35.08 10.47 0.35
N LEU A 388 -34.55 9.37 0.90
CA LEU A 388 -33.29 8.79 0.43
C LEU A 388 -33.32 8.36 -1.04
N SER A 389 -34.45 7.84 -1.51
CA SER A 389 -34.61 7.43 -2.92
C SER A 389 -34.78 8.60 -3.88
N ALA A 390 -35.29 9.73 -3.39
CA ALA A 390 -35.48 10.95 -4.18
C ALA A 390 -34.19 11.78 -4.31
N ALA A 391 -33.21 11.56 -3.43
CA ALA A 391 -31.94 12.27 -3.41
C ALA A 391 -31.02 11.86 -4.57
N GLN A 392 -30.42 12.86 -5.22
CA GLN A 392 -29.42 12.72 -6.29
C GLN A 392 -28.02 12.52 -5.74
N SER A 393 -27.64 13.16 -4.63
CA SER A 393 -26.31 13.03 -4.01
C SER A 393 -26.42 12.82 -2.50
N PRO A 394 -27.08 11.72 -2.07
CA PRO A 394 -27.25 11.43 -0.65
C PRO A 394 -25.91 11.09 0.00
N MET A 395 -25.73 11.52 1.25
CA MET A 395 -24.59 11.17 2.08
C MET A 395 -25.02 10.59 3.42
N LEU A 396 -24.17 9.73 3.97
CA LEU A 396 -24.27 9.12 5.28
C LEU A 396 -22.96 9.39 6.02
N ILE A 397 -23.05 9.87 7.26
CA ILE A 397 -21.91 10.02 8.17
C ILE A 397 -22.14 9.09 9.36
N ILE A 398 -21.24 8.13 9.56
CA ILE A 398 -21.18 7.31 10.76
C ILE A 398 -20.14 7.90 11.73
N GLY A 399 -20.50 7.99 13.01
CA GLY A 399 -19.60 8.40 14.08
C GLY A 399 -18.80 7.24 14.64
N GLN A 400 -17.58 7.53 15.11
CA GLN A 400 -16.68 6.52 15.64
C GLN A 400 -17.27 5.76 16.86
N ASP A 401 -18.07 6.44 17.69
CA ASP A 401 -18.74 5.83 18.86
C ASP A 401 -19.76 4.76 18.48
N ALA A 402 -20.31 4.80 17.26
CA ALA A 402 -21.17 3.73 16.75
C ALA A 402 -20.42 2.40 16.65
N LEU A 403 -19.09 2.45 16.53
CA LEU A 403 -18.24 1.30 16.23
C LEU A 403 -17.47 0.76 17.44
N VAL A 404 -17.63 1.37 18.62
CA VAL A 404 -17.05 0.91 19.89
C VAL A 404 -17.93 -0.15 20.57
N ARG A 405 -19.22 -0.22 20.19
CA ARG A 405 -20.21 -1.12 20.77
C ARG A 405 -19.97 -2.58 20.37
N ASP A 406 -20.59 -3.52 21.09
CA ASP A 406 -20.50 -4.95 20.76
C ASP A 406 -21.11 -5.28 19.38
N ASP A 407 -22.19 -4.59 19.01
CA ASP A 407 -22.94 -4.71 17.74
C ASP A 407 -22.34 -3.89 16.58
N SER A 408 -21.14 -3.33 16.74
CA SER A 408 -20.48 -2.43 15.78
C SER A 408 -20.35 -3.01 14.36
N GLU A 409 -20.05 -4.30 14.23
CA GLU A 409 -19.92 -4.95 12.92
C GLU A 409 -21.25 -4.93 12.15
N SER A 410 -22.36 -5.19 12.86
CA SER A 410 -23.71 -5.12 12.31
C SER A 410 -24.06 -3.70 11.88
N VAL A 411 -23.72 -2.69 12.70
CA VAL A 411 -23.96 -1.27 12.38
C VAL A 411 -23.21 -0.85 11.11
N LEU A 412 -21.92 -1.21 11.00
CA LEU A 412 -21.10 -0.90 9.83
C LEU A 412 -21.65 -1.57 8.56
N VAL A 413 -22.04 -2.84 8.66
CA VAL A 413 -22.65 -3.59 7.55
C VAL A 413 -23.99 -2.99 7.13
N LEU A 414 -24.85 -2.61 8.08
CA LEU A 414 -26.12 -1.96 7.78
C LEU A 414 -25.92 -0.60 7.12
N ALA A 415 -24.99 0.22 7.61
CA ALA A 415 -24.64 1.49 6.98
C ALA A 415 -24.13 1.30 5.54
N GLY A 416 -23.28 0.29 5.31
CA GLY A 416 -22.84 -0.10 3.97
C GLY A 416 -24.01 -0.51 3.06
N LYS A 417 -24.94 -1.33 3.56
CA LYS A 417 -26.16 -1.73 2.82
C LYS A 417 -27.05 -0.55 2.47
N ILE A 418 -27.22 0.41 3.39
CA ILE A 418 -27.97 1.64 3.12
C ILE A 418 -27.31 2.42 1.99
N ALA A 419 -25.98 2.59 2.04
CA ALA A 419 -25.24 3.33 1.03
C ALA A 419 -25.31 2.68 -0.36
N GLU A 420 -25.24 1.35 -0.43
CA GLU A 420 -25.40 0.60 -1.68
C GLU A 420 -26.84 0.67 -2.20
N LYS A 421 -27.85 0.50 -1.34
CA LYS A 421 -29.26 0.47 -1.74
C LYS A 421 -29.76 1.79 -2.30
N PHE A 422 -29.38 2.91 -1.69
CA PHE A 422 -29.81 4.24 -2.11
C PHE A 422 -28.82 4.93 -3.04
N ASN A 423 -27.94 4.15 -3.71
CA ASN A 423 -27.02 4.63 -4.73
C ASN A 423 -26.14 5.82 -4.25
N MET A 424 -25.76 5.79 -2.96
CA MET A 424 -24.82 6.74 -2.37
C MET A 424 -23.41 6.51 -2.88
N VAL A 425 -23.07 5.28 -3.29
CA VAL A 425 -21.73 4.93 -3.77
C VAL A 425 -21.77 4.67 -5.28
N ARG A 426 -21.13 5.56 -6.02
CA ARG A 426 -21.07 5.64 -7.49
C ARG A 426 -19.68 6.05 -7.94
N ASP A 427 -19.45 6.03 -9.24
CA ASP A 427 -18.18 6.53 -9.80
C ASP A 427 -18.02 8.05 -9.67
N ASP A 428 -19.11 8.81 -9.75
CA ASP A 428 -19.12 10.28 -9.64
C ASP A 428 -19.28 10.77 -8.19
N TRP A 429 -19.89 9.97 -7.31
CA TRP A 429 -20.25 10.36 -5.95
C TRP A 429 -20.05 9.20 -4.97
N ASN A 430 -19.39 9.43 -3.84
CA ASN A 430 -19.27 8.43 -2.78
C ASN A 430 -19.72 9.03 -1.45
N GLY A 431 -21.01 8.90 -1.18
CA GLY A 431 -21.73 9.41 -0.01
C GLY A 431 -21.48 8.68 1.30
N PHE A 432 -20.73 7.57 1.33
CA PHE A 432 -20.42 6.87 2.58
C PHE A 432 -19.26 7.55 3.30
N ASN A 433 -19.46 8.01 4.53
CA ASN A 433 -18.42 8.75 5.26
C ASN A 433 -18.24 8.24 6.69
N MET A 434 -16.99 8.02 7.09
CA MET A 434 -16.60 7.77 8.47
C MET A 434 -16.04 9.04 9.09
N LEU A 435 -16.60 9.46 10.23
CA LEU A 435 -16.07 10.55 11.03
C LEU A 435 -15.14 10.01 12.13
N HIS A 436 -13.87 10.41 12.07
CA HIS A 436 -12.89 10.11 13.11
C HIS A 436 -12.76 11.26 14.12
N LYS A 437 -12.35 10.91 15.35
CA LYS A 437 -12.06 11.88 16.41
C LYS A 437 -10.57 12.22 16.53
N ALA A 438 -9.70 11.28 16.14
CA ALA A 438 -8.26 11.34 16.37
C ALA A 438 -7.45 11.50 15.07
N ALA A 439 -6.46 12.39 15.08
CA ALA A 439 -5.59 12.67 13.92
C ALA A 439 -4.74 11.46 13.50
N ALA A 440 -4.30 10.64 14.45
CA ALA A 440 -3.50 9.45 14.16
C ALA A 440 -4.31 8.30 13.55
N ARG A 441 -5.65 8.32 13.62
CA ARG A 441 -6.49 7.15 13.34
C ARG A 441 -6.38 6.67 11.90
N VAL A 442 -6.62 7.54 10.92
CA VAL A 442 -6.55 7.17 9.50
C VAL A 442 -5.13 6.82 9.09
N GLY A 443 -4.13 7.58 9.57
CA GLY A 443 -2.71 7.29 9.32
C GLY A 443 -2.27 5.93 9.89
N GLY A 444 -2.75 5.57 11.08
CA GLY A 444 -2.51 4.26 11.69
C GLY A 444 -3.16 3.12 10.91
N LEU A 445 -4.38 3.32 10.39
CA LEU A 445 -5.05 2.34 9.53
C LEU A 445 -4.33 2.17 8.17
N ASP A 446 -3.95 3.29 7.54
CA ASP A 446 -3.25 3.32 6.26
C ASP A 446 -1.85 2.69 6.35
N THR A 447 -1.12 2.91 7.46
CA THR A 447 0.17 2.24 7.73
C THR A 447 0.00 0.80 8.22
N GLY A 448 -1.22 0.39 8.58
CA GLY A 448 -1.56 -0.93 9.11
C GLY A 448 -1.02 -1.18 10.52
N PHE A 449 -1.03 -0.18 11.40
CA PHE A 449 -0.78 -0.26 12.84
C PHE A 449 -2.04 -0.78 13.57
N VAL A 450 -2.40 -2.02 13.26
CA VAL A 450 -3.60 -2.70 13.76
C VAL A 450 -3.28 -4.18 13.97
N PRO A 451 -4.02 -4.88 14.86
CA PRO A 451 -3.72 -6.28 15.15
C PRO A 451 -3.97 -7.14 13.92
N LYS A 452 -3.09 -8.13 13.69
CA LYS A 452 -3.32 -9.15 12.67
C LYS A 452 -4.39 -10.14 13.15
N LYS A 453 -5.01 -10.85 12.20
CA LYS A 453 -6.03 -11.87 12.51
C LYS A 453 -5.45 -12.94 13.47
N GLY A 454 -5.98 -12.99 14.70
CA GLY A 454 -5.53 -13.91 15.77
C GLY A 454 -4.62 -13.27 16.83
N GLU A 455 -4.24 -12.00 16.66
CA GLU A 455 -3.52 -11.20 17.66
C GLU A 455 -4.50 -10.33 18.46
N ARG A 456 -4.04 -9.74 19.56
CA ARG A 456 -4.91 -9.04 20.53
C ARG A 456 -5.20 -7.60 20.12
N ASP A 457 -6.47 -7.20 20.18
CA ASP A 457 -6.90 -5.80 20.04
C ASP A 457 -6.69 -4.99 21.32
N ILE A 458 -7.01 -3.69 21.31
CA ILE A 458 -6.80 -2.82 22.48
C ILE A 458 -7.49 -3.31 23.76
N ASN A 459 -8.74 -3.79 23.66
CA ASN A 459 -9.51 -4.23 24.83
C ASN A 459 -8.90 -5.49 25.42
N GLN A 460 -8.53 -6.43 24.55
CA GLN A 460 -7.79 -7.62 24.92
C GLN A 460 -6.41 -7.27 25.49
N ILE A 461 -5.68 -6.31 24.90
CA ILE A 461 -4.37 -5.88 25.42
C ILE A 461 -4.51 -5.38 26.86
N LEU A 462 -5.52 -4.55 27.15
CA LEU A 462 -5.74 -4.01 28.49
C LEU A 462 -6.17 -5.10 29.49
N GLU A 463 -7.10 -5.98 29.11
CA GLU A 463 -7.53 -7.10 29.97
C GLU A 463 -6.40 -8.10 30.26
N HIS A 464 -5.58 -8.41 29.25
CA HIS A 464 -4.43 -9.31 29.41
C HIS A 464 -3.24 -8.65 30.11
N ALA A 465 -3.14 -7.32 30.09
CA ALA A 465 -2.19 -6.57 30.91
C ALA A 465 -2.58 -6.64 32.40
N GLU A 466 -3.88 -6.54 32.70
CA GLU A 466 -4.42 -6.67 34.06
C GLU A 466 -4.22 -8.11 34.61
N SER A 467 -4.45 -9.13 33.78
CA SER A 467 -4.27 -10.53 34.16
C SER A 467 -2.80 -11.00 34.23
N GLY A 468 -1.86 -10.16 33.78
CA GLY A 468 -0.41 -10.47 33.74
C GLY A 468 0.02 -11.40 32.58
N GLU A 469 -0.85 -11.63 31.60
CA GLU A 469 -0.51 -12.33 30.37
C GLU A 469 0.38 -11.48 29.44
N ILE A 470 0.13 -10.17 29.40
CA ILE A 470 1.01 -9.18 28.78
C ILE A 470 1.92 -8.64 29.88
N GLU A 471 3.23 -8.65 29.63
CA GLU A 471 4.24 -8.22 30.61
C GLU A 471 4.85 -6.87 30.28
N VAL A 472 4.81 -6.45 29.00
CA VAL A 472 5.38 -5.18 28.53
C VAL A 472 4.41 -4.50 27.56
N VAL A 473 4.12 -3.21 27.82
CA VAL A 473 3.32 -2.36 26.93
C VAL A 473 4.12 -1.12 26.54
N TYR A 474 4.21 -0.86 25.24
CA TYR A 474 4.78 0.37 24.69
C TYR A 474 3.67 1.36 24.33
N LEU A 475 3.62 2.49 25.00
CA LEU A 475 2.66 3.57 24.73
C LEU A 475 3.35 4.66 23.91
N LEU A 476 2.95 4.83 22.65
CA LEU A 476 3.40 5.93 21.79
C LEU A 476 2.39 7.08 21.92
N GLY A 477 2.52 7.89 22.97
CA GLY A 477 1.68 9.05 23.25
C GLY A 477 0.23 8.69 23.55
N ALA A 478 -0.02 7.45 24.01
CA ALA A 478 -1.35 6.94 24.31
C ALA A 478 -1.73 7.29 25.76
N ASP A 479 -2.64 8.26 25.91
CA ASP A 479 -3.14 8.75 27.19
C ASP A 479 -4.67 8.54 27.36
N GLU A 480 -5.40 8.27 26.27
CA GLU A 480 -6.86 8.11 26.26
C GLU A 480 -7.29 6.64 26.39
N ILE A 481 -6.60 5.93 27.29
CA ILE A 481 -6.86 4.53 27.63
C ILE A 481 -7.07 4.38 29.15
N ASP A 482 -7.68 3.28 29.56
CA ASP A 482 -7.80 2.93 30.98
C ASP A 482 -6.46 2.45 31.54
N THR A 483 -5.65 3.41 32.01
CA THR A 483 -4.30 3.16 32.55
C THR A 483 -4.30 2.38 33.86
N SER A 484 -5.43 2.29 34.58
CA SER A 484 -5.53 1.50 35.82
C SER A 484 -5.25 0.01 35.59
N LYS A 485 -5.57 -0.49 34.39
CA LYS A 485 -5.33 -1.87 33.97
C LYS A 485 -3.85 -2.19 33.69
N LEU A 486 -2.99 -1.17 33.61
CA LEU A 486 -1.57 -1.31 33.30
C LEU A 486 -0.67 -1.32 34.54
N GLU A 487 -1.23 -1.21 35.76
CA GLU A 487 -0.43 -1.09 37.00
C GLU A 487 0.51 -2.27 37.28
N ASN A 488 0.12 -3.48 36.83
CA ASN A 488 0.90 -4.71 37.02
C ASN A 488 1.87 -5.01 35.84
N THR A 489 1.93 -4.12 34.86
CA THR A 489 2.64 -4.32 33.59
C THR A 489 3.85 -3.39 33.50
N PHE A 490 4.91 -3.81 32.80
CA PHE A 490 6.03 -2.90 32.56
C PHE A 490 5.70 -1.93 31.42
N VAL A 491 5.56 -0.65 31.72
CA VAL A 491 5.09 0.36 30.76
C VAL A 491 6.25 1.23 30.27
N ILE A 492 6.44 1.27 28.96
CA ILE A 492 7.34 2.22 28.29
C ILE A 492 6.46 3.29 27.65
N TYR A 493 6.52 4.52 28.16
CA TYR A 493 5.77 5.64 27.61
C TYR A 493 6.69 6.56 26.82
N GLN A 494 6.45 6.63 25.51
CA GLN A 494 7.04 7.63 24.63
C GLN A 494 6.00 8.70 24.32
N GLY A 495 6.14 9.89 24.86
CA GLY A 495 5.19 10.99 24.64
C GLY A 495 5.79 12.33 25.02
N HIS A 496 5.01 13.40 24.86
CA HIS A 496 5.50 14.77 25.04
C HIS A 496 4.89 15.49 26.27
N HIS A 497 3.80 14.98 26.85
CA HIS A 497 3.20 15.47 28.09
C HIS A 497 3.22 14.40 29.19
N GLY A 498 3.32 14.84 30.44
CA GLY A 498 3.21 13.98 31.61
C GLY A 498 1.78 13.93 32.14
N ASP A 499 0.91 13.12 31.51
CA ASP A 499 -0.47 12.87 31.98
C ASP A 499 -0.65 11.39 32.40
N LYS A 500 -1.81 10.78 32.14
CA LYS A 500 -2.18 9.42 32.59
C LYS A 500 -1.16 8.34 32.19
N GLY A 501 -0.74 8.30 30.91
CA GLY A 501 0.18 7.29 30.40
C GLY A 501 1.58 7.41 31.00
N ALA A 502 2.04 8.65 31.23
CA ALA A 502 3.31 8.92 31.89
C ALA A 502 3.29 8.55 33.39
N HIS A 503 2.15 8.70 34.07
CA HIS A 503 2.04 8.38 35.50
C HIS A 503 2.21 6.88 35.80
N VAL A 504 1.72 6.01 34.93
CA VAL A 504 1.86 4.55 35.08
C VAL A 504 3.18 4.02 34.53
N ALA A 505 3.93 4.82 33.76
CA ALA A 505 5.16 4.41 33.11
C ALA A 505 6.27 3.97 34.07
N ASP A 506 7.01 2.94 33.69
CA ASP A 506 8.28 2.55 34.32
C ASP A 506 9.47 3.22 33.65
N VAL A 507 9.36 3.49 32.35
CA VAL A 507 10.34 4.24 31.56
C VAL A 507 9.61 5.28 30.72
N ILE A 508 10.06 6.53 30.81
CA ILE A 508 9.55 7.63 30.00
C ILE A 508 10.62 8.06 29.00
N LEU A 509 10.24 8.12 27.73
CA LEU A 509 11.05 8.60 26.61
C LEU A 509 10.43 9.90 26.07
N PRO A 510 11.03 11.07 26.31
CA PRO A 510 10.43 12.36 25.94
C PRO A 510 10.45 12.58 24.42
N GLY A 511 9.26 12.61 23.82
CA GLY A 511 9.00 12.87 22.41
C GLY A 511 8.73 14.35 22.09
N ALA A 512 8.68 14.66 20.80
CA ALA A 512 8.39 16.00 20.28
C ALA A 512 6.88 16.20 20.09
N ALA A 513 6.38 17.40 20.39
CA ALA A 513 5.00 17.78 20.07
C ALA A 513 4.84 18.02 18.55
N TYR A 514 3.60 18.12 18.07
CA TYR A 514 3.31 18.26 16.64
C TYR A 514 3.90 19.53 15.98
N THR A 515 4.08 20.62 16.73
CA THR A 515 4.71 21.86 16.27
C THR A 515 6.25 21.80 16.29
N GLU A 516 6.81 20.70 16.80
CA GLU A 516 8.24 20.54 17.09
C GLU A 516 8.92 19.48 16.22
N LYS A 517 8.24 18.98 15.20
CA LYS A 517 8.74 17.93 14.32
C LYS A 517 8.18 18.05 12.91
N TYR A 518 8.92 17.52 11.94
CA TYR A 518 8.40 17.24 10.61
C TYR A 518 7.72 15.87 10.61
N ALA A 519 6.41 15.83 10.66
CA ALA A 519 5.63 14.60 10.75
C ALA A 519 4.53 14.55 9.69
N THR A 520 4.15 13.35 9.29
CA THR A 520 3.06 13.09 8.34
C THR A 520 1.82 12.64 9.11
N TYR A 521 0.68 13.28 8.85
CA TYR A 521 -0.63 12.91 9.36
C TYR A 521 -1.59 12.66 8.19
N VAL A 522 -2.64 11.87 8.43
CA VAL A 522 -3.69 11.62 7.44
C VAL A 522 -5.02 11.99 8.08
N ASN A 523 -5.71 12.96 7.50
CA ASN A 523 -6.99 13.43 8.05
C ASN A 523 -8.15 12.48 7.71
N THR A 524 -9.35 12.79 8.21
CA THR A 524 -10.54 11.93 8.09
C THR A 524 -10.99 11.68 6.64
N GLU A 525 -10.75 12.60 5.69
CA GLU A 525 -11.04 12.40 4.26
C GLU A 525 -9.94 11.60 3.52
N GLY A 526 -8.87 11.23 4.23
CA GLY A 526 -7.77 10.45 3.67
C GLY A 526 -6.72 11.30 2.95
N ARG A 527 -6.69 12.61 3.18
CA ARG A 527 -5.64 13.52 2.70
C ARG A 527 -4.41 13.40 3.59
N VAL A 528 -3.26 13.18 2.96
CA VAL A 528 -1.97 13.15 3.64
C VAL A 528 -1.44 14.57 3.77
N GLN A 529 -1.23 15.05 4.98
CA GLN A 529 -0.70 16.38 5.27
C GLN A 529 0.57 16.28 6.11
N ARG A 530 1.40 17.33 6.10
CA ARG A 530 2.68 17.34 6.82
C ARG A 530 2.79 18.53 7.77
N THR A 531 3.29 18.29 8.97
CA THR A 531 3.68 19.35 9.89
C THR A 531 5.04 19.92 9.52
N ASN A 532 5.26 21.18 9.90
CA ASN A 532 6.53 21.86 9.78
C ASN A 532 7.02 22.25 11.17
N LEU A 533 8.34 22.21 11.34
CA LEU A 533 9.00 22.59 12.58
C LEU A 533 8.85 24.10 12.83
N ALA A 534 8.14 24.48 13.89
CA ALA A 534 7.99 25.86 14.34
C ALA A 534 8.96 26.21 15.48
N VAL A 535 9.01 25.36 16.51
CA VAL A 535 9.92 25.49 17.66
C VAL A 535 10.61 24.16 17.93
N PHE A 536 11.74 24.16 18.63
CA PHE A 536 12.45 22.91 18.94
C PHE A 536 11.86 22.24 20.21
N PRO A 537 11.95 20.91 20.34
CA PRO A 537 11.53 20.20 21.55
C PRO A 537 12.25 20.71 22.81
N PRO A 538 11.59 20.75 23.98
CA PRO A 538 12.19 21.24 25.21
C PRO A 538 13.22 20.25 25.79
N GLY A 539 14.31 20.79 26.33
CA GLY A 539 15.32 20.01 27.04
C GLY A 539 16.06 19.02 26.14
N GLU A 540 15.97 17.74 26.49
CA GLU A 540 16.56 16.60 25.79
C GLU A 540 15.53 15.78 24.98
N ALA A 541 14.30 16.27 24.83
CA ALA A 541 13.28 15.63 24.00
C ALA A 541 13.74 15.50 22.54
N LYS A 542 13.30 14.43 21.86
CA LYS A 542 13.71 14.12 20.48
C LYS A 542 12.49 13.84 19.60
N GLU A 543 12.67 13.93 18.28
CA GLU A 543 11.65 13.49 17.33
C GLU A 543 11.31 12.01 17.53
N ASP A 544 10.02 11.67 17.40
CA ASP A 544 9.51 10.37 17.83
C ASP A 544 10.09 9.18 17.07
N TRP A 545 10.22 9.31 15.75
CA TRP A 545 10.80 8.25 14.91
C TRP A 545 12.28 8.00 15.28
N LEU A 546 13.02 9.04 15.70
CA LEU A 546 14.43 8.94 16.07
C LEU A 546 14.60 8.19 17.40
N ILE A 547 13.67 8.36 18.35
CA ILE A 547 13.65 7.61 19.61
C ILE A 547 13.51 6.11 19.31
N ILE A 548 12.56 5.74 18.44
CA ILE A 548 12.30 4.35 18.07
C ILE A 548 13.49 3.76 17.29
N LYS A 549 14.09 4.54 16.37
CA LYS A 549 15.33 4.15 15.67
C LYS A 549 16.45 3.86 16.66
N ASN A 550 16.68 4.76 17.63
CA ASN A 550 17.75 4.57 18.62
C ASN A 550 17.45 3.34 19.49
N LEU A 551 16.20 3.14 19.91
CA LEU A 551 15.79 1.94 20.65
C LEU A 551 16.07 0.65 19.85
N SER A 552 15.85 0.66 18.53
CA SER A 552 16.11 -0.51 17.69
C SER A 552 17.58 -0.92 17.71
N GLN A 553 18.52 0.02 17.81
CA GLN A 553 19.95 -0.26 17.95
C GLN A 553 20.25 -1.00 19.25
N TYR A 554 19.67 -0.56 20.38
CA TYR A 554 19.81 -1.26 21.67
C TYR A 554 19.12 -2.63 21.68
N LEU A 555 18.12 -2.84 20.82
CA LEU A 555 17.45 -4.13 20.61
C LEU A 555 18.23 -5.11 19.70
N ASP A 556 19.38 -4.70 19.15
CA ASP A 556 20.11 -5.41 18.09
C ASP A 556 19.24 -5.64 16.82
N LEU A 557 18.27 -4.74 16.58
CA LEU A 557 17.39 -4.76 15.41
C LEU A 557 17.84 -3.70 14.40
N SER A 558 18.32 -4.16 13.25
CA SER A 558 18.69 -3.27 12.14
C SER A 558 17.45 -2.71 11.45
N LEU A 559 17.22 -1.40 11.52
CA LEU A 559 16.26 -0.67 10.70
C LEU A 559 17.03 0.12 9.64
N PRO A 560 16.74 -0.04 8.33
CA PRO A 560 17.52 0.57 7.24
C PRO A 560 17.11 2.03 6.99
N TYR A 561 16.97 2.84 8.03
CA TYR A 561 16.53 4.23 7.95
C TYR A 561 17.56 5.16 8.60
N ASP A 562 18.27 5.94 7.80
CA ASP A 562 19.25 6.89 8.30
C ASP A 562 18.67 8.28 8.50
N SER A 563 17.70 8.64 7.66
CA SER A 563 17.03 9.94 7.66
C SER A 563 15.50 9.82 7.66
N LEU A 564 14.82 10.90 8.01
CA LEU A 564 13.36 11.03 7.86
C LEU A 564 12.90 10.81 6.41
N PHE A 565 13.74 11.18 5.43
CA PHE A 565 13.47 10.95 4.01
C PHE A 565 13.38 9.46 3.68
N ASP A 566 14.23 8.62 4.27
CA ASP A 566 14.19 7.17 4.06
C ASP A 566 12.91 6.54 4.61
N VAL A 567 12.46 7.03 5.78
CA VAL A 567 11.18 6.61 6.39
C VAL A 567 10.00 7.00 5.49
N ARG A 568 10.01 8.21 4.94
CA ARG A 568 8.95 8.66 4.01
C ARG A 568 8.95 7.89 2.71
N LYS A 569 10.13 7.59 2.16
CA LYS A 569 10.25 6.72 0.99
C LYS A 569 9.68 5.33 1.26
N LYS A 570 9.77 4.83 2.50
CA LYS A 570 9.09 3.61 2.92
C LYS A 570 7.57 3.78 2.97
N LEU A 571 7.05 4.88 3.53
CA LEU A 571 5.61 5.20 3.50
C LEU A 571 5.05 5.21 2.06
N ASP A 572 5.79 5.76 1.09
CA ASP A 572 5.41 5.80 -0.33
C ASP A 572 5.20 4.41 -0.97
N THR A 573 5.78 3.37 -0.38
CA THR A 573 5.61 1.97 -0.82
C THR A 573 4.34 1.32 -0.30
N ILE A 574 3.70 1.87 0.75
CA ILE A 574 2.50 1.31 1.38
C ILE A 574 1.27 1.54 0.51
N GLY A 575 1.13 2.73 -0.08
CA GLY A 575 -0.01 3.05 -0.93
C GLY A 575 0.14 4.38 -1.68
N PRO A 576 -0.64 4.60 -2.75
CA PRO A 576 -0.56 5.81 -3.58
C PRO A 576 -0.84 7.10 -2.81
N GLN A 577 -1.57 7.05 -1.70
CA GLN A 577 -1.93 8.20 -0.88
C GLN A 577 -0.70 8.90 -0.25
N PHE A 578 0.37 8.17 0.08
CA PHE A 578 1.55 8.77 0.70
C PHE A 578 2.47 9.49 -0.29
N ARG A 579 2.37 9.17 -1.59
CA ARG A 579 3.24 9.72 -2.65
C ARG A 579 2.97 11.19 -2.93
N ASN A 580 1.71 11.60 -2.86
CA ASN A 580 1.28 12.97 -3.13
C ASN A 580 0.68 13.55 -1.84
N ALA A 581 1.49 14.30 -1.09
CA ALA A 581 0.97 15.10 0.02
C ALA A 581 -0.03 16.14 -0.51
N ASP A 582 -0.99 16.50 0.34
CA ASP A 582 -2.08 17.44 0.11
C ASP A 582 -3.05 17.07 -1.03
N GLN A 583 -3.12 15.79 -1.44
CA GLN A 583 -4.13 15.30 -2.39
C GLN A 583 -4.98 14.17 -1.81
N VAL A 584 -6.28 14.16 -2.12
CA VAL A 584 -7.18 13.05 -1.78
C VAL A 584 -7.18 12.05 -2.94
N VAL A 585 -6.80 10.80 -2.64
CA VAL A 585 -6.89 9.69 -3.60
C VAL A 585 -8.31 9.12 -3.59
N LYS A 586 -8.89 8.89 -4.77
CA LYS A 586 -10.20 8.22 -4.91
C LYS A 586 -10.14 6.82 -4.30
N ASN A 587 -10.97 6.57 -3.29
CA ASN A 587 -11.03 5.28 -2.62
C ASN A 587 -11.91 4.31 -3.39
N THR A 588 -11.39 3.12 -3.70
CA THR A 588 -12.15 2.06 -4.36
C THR A 588 -13.14 1.44 -3.39
N TRP A 589 -14.44 1.64 -3.63
CA TRP A 589 -15.48 0.85 -2.97
C TRP A 589 -15.53 -0.54 -3.61
N VAL A 590 -15.41 -1.59 -2.81
CA VAL A 590 -15.54 -2.98 -3.29
C VAL A 590 -16.84 -3.54 -2.73
N PRO A 591 -17.90 -3.70 -3.56
CA PRO A 591 -19.11 -4.41 -3.16
C PRO A 591 -18.77 -5.87 -2.87
N ILE A 592 -19.09 -6.33 -1.67
CA ILE A 592 -18.47 -7.55 -1.10
C ILE A 592 -19.06 -8.86 -1.68
N SER A 593 -20.15 -8.86 -2.47
CA SER A 593 -20.85 -10.10 -2.86
C SER A 593 -20.91 -10.50 -4.35
N ASN A 594 -20.80 -9.59 -5.33
CA ASN A 594 -21.10 -9.95 -6.74
C ASN A 594 -19.88 -10.08 -7.68
N VAL A 595 -18.74 -9.48 -7.30
CA VAL A 595 -17.52 -9.51 -8.13
C VAL A 595 -16.97 -10.93 -8.25
N LEU A 596 -17.08 -11.75 -7.20
CA LEU A 596 -16.55 -13.10 -7.18
C LEU A 596 -17.30 -14.05 -8.13
N LEU A 597 -18.63 -13.90 -8.26
CA LEU A 597 -19.45 -14.72 -9.17
C LEU A 597 -19.15 -14.40 -10.64
N LEU A 598 -19.10 -13.10 -11.00
CA LEU A 598 -18.82 -12.68 -12.37
C LEU A 598 -17.39 -13.03 -12.80
N LEU A 599 -16.40 -12.92 -11.89
CA LEU A 599 -15.05 -13.41 -12.14
C LEU A 599 -15.02 -14.93 -12.33
N SER A 600 -15.80 -15.68 -11.55
CA SER A 600 -15.90 -17.15 -11.69
C SER A 600 -16.45 -17.55 -13.06
N VAL A 601 -17.52 -16.87 -13.52
CA VAL A 601 -18.08 -17.07 -14.88
C VAL A 601 -17.05 -16.76 -15.96
N ALA A 602 -16.36 -15.61 -15.85
CA ALA A 602 -15.36 -15.17 -16.82
C ALA A 602 -14.18 -16.16 -16.94
N TYR A 603 -13.71 -16.73 -15.83
CA TYR A 603 -12.61 -17.69 -15.86
C TYR A 603 -13.03 -19.12 -16.20
N LEU A 604 -14.27 -19.53 -15.88
CA LEU A 604 -14.81 -20.82 -16.29
C LEU A 604 -14.99 -20.91 -17.81
N THR A 605 -15.54 -19.86 -18.43
CA THR A 605 -15.69 -19.79 -19.89
C THR A 605 -14.35 -19.88 -20.61
N TYR A 606 -13.32 -19.23 -20.06
CA TYR A 606 -11.95 -19.34 -20.56
C TYR A 606 -11.36 -20.74 -20.39
N PHE A 607 -11.58 -21.36 -19.22
CA PHE A 607 -11.12 -22.73 -18.96
C PHE A 607 -11.78 -23.72 -19.93
N GLU A 608 -13.08 -23.64 -20.11
CA GLU A 608 -13.83 -24.46 -21.05
C GLU A 608 -13.32 -24.30 -22.48
N ARG A 609 -13.11 -23.07 -22.94
CA ARG A 609 -12.54 -22.82 -24.28
C ARG A 609 -11.14 -23.41 -24.43
N LYS A 610 -10.33 -23.43 -23.38
CA LYS A 610 -9.02 -24.11 -23.39
C LYS A 610 -9.16 -25.63 -23.44
N VAL A 611 -10.09 -26.21 -22.70
CA VAL A 611 -10.37 -27.66 -22.73
C VAL A 611 -10.87 -28.08 -24.11
N LEU A 612 -11.85 -27.36 -24.68
CA LEU A 612 -12.37 -27.61 -26.01
C LEU A 612 -11.28 -27.46 -27.09
N ALA A 613 -10.46 -26.41 -26.99
CA ALA A 613 -9.33 -26.24 -27.91
C ALA A 613 -8.31 -27.38 -27.80
N ALA A 614 -8.04 -27.87 -26.58
CA ALA A 614 -7.17 -29.02 -26.38
C ALA A 614 -7.76 -30.31 -26.97
N ILE A 615 -9.05 -30.57 -26.78
CA ILE A 615 -9.77 -31.71 -27.36
C ILE A 615 -9.73 -31.64 -28.90
N GLN A 616 -9.89 -30.45 -29.47
CA GLN A 616 -9.88 -30.22 -30.92
C GLN A 616 -8.48 -30.04 -31.50
N LEU A 617 -7.41 -30.15 -30.71
CA LEU A 617 -6.02 -29.88 -31.11
C LEU A 617 -5.82 -28.49 -31.76
N ARG A 618 -6.48 -27.46 -31.22
CA ARG A 618 -6.39 -26.05 -31.65
C ARG A 618 -5.71 -25.20 -30.59
N HIS A 619 -5.13 -24.07 -31.01
CA HIS A 619 -4.65 -23.05 -30.07
C HIS A 619 -5.85 -22.40 -29.37
N GLY A 620 -5.97 -22.64 -28.06
CA GLY A 620 -6.98 -22.00 -27.21
C GLY A 620 -6.69 -20.51 -26.94
N PRO A 621 -7.60 -19.82 -26.24
CA PRO A 621 -7.46 -18.40 -25.92
C PRO A 621 -6.16 -18.13 -25.15
N SER A 622 -5.18 -17.52 -25.80
CA SER A 622 -3.84 -17.26 -25.25
C SER A 622 -3.25 -15.91 -25.69
N VAL A 623 -4.06 -15.06 -26.32
CA VAL A 623 -3.61 -13.85 -27.02
C VAL A 623 -3.28 -12.70 -26.05
N VAL A 624 -4.07 -12.53 -24.98
CA VAL A 624 -3.94 -11.37 -24.09
C VAL A 624 -3.43 -11.78 -22.70
N GLY A 625 -2.27 -11.22 -22.33
CA GLY A 625 -1.60 -11.46 -21.05
C GLY A 625 -0.90 -12.81 -20.95
N PRO A 626 -0.13 -13.06 -19.86
CA PRO A 626 0.58 -14.32 -19.67
C PRO A 626 -0.41 -15.49 -19.66
N PHE A 627 -0.17 -16.46 -20.54
CA PHE A 627 -1.03 -17.63 -20.79
C PHE A 627 -2.45 -17.34 -21.27
N GLY A 628 -2.85 -16.09 -21.52
CA GLY A 628 -4.22 -15.70 -21.88
C GLY A 628 -5.12 -15.33 -20.69
N LEU A 629 -4.57 -15.13 -19.48
CA LEU A 629 -5.37 -14.85 -18.28
C LEU A 629 -6.18 -13.55 -18.35
N LEU A 630 -5.79 -12.62 -19.23
CA LEU A 630 -6.52 -11.38 -19.47
C LEU A 630 -7.51 -11.49 -20.64
N GLN A 631 -7.61 -12.65 -21.28
CA GLN A 631 -8.55 -12.88 -22.39
C GLN A 631 -10.02 -12.63 -22.00
N PRO A 632 -10.54 -13.09 -20.84
CA PRO A 632 -11.93 -12.82 -20.48
C PRO A 632 -12.25 -11.32 -20.41
N PHE A 633 -11.31 -10.51 -19.92
CA PHE A 633 -11.45 -9.06 -19.87
C PHE A 633 -11.40 -8.45 -21.27
N ALA A 634 -10.50 -8.93 -22.13
CA ALA A 634 -10.44 -8.49 -23.53
C ALA A 634 -11.73 -8.83 -24.30
N ASP A 635 -12.30 -10.01 -24.06
CA ASP A 635 -13.56 -10.45 -24.66
C ASP A 635 -14.74 -9.61 -24.16
N ALA A 636 -14.77 -9.28 -22.86
CA ALA A 636 -15.77 -8.38 -22.29
C ALA A 636 -15.69 -6.98 -22.92
N ILE A 637 -14.49 -6.40 -22.99
CA ILE A 637 -14.25 -5.11 -23.65
C ILE A 637 -14.68 -5.16 -25.13
N LYS A 638 -14.33 -6.23 -25.85
CA LYS A 638 -14.71 -6.43 -27.25
C LYS A 638 -16.22 -6.48 -27.44
N LEU A 639 -16.96 -7.16 -26.56
CA LEU A 639 -18.42 -7.28 -26.66
C LEU A 639 -19.14 -5.99 -26.28
N LEU A 640 -18.56 -5.18 -25.38
CA LEU A 640 -19.07 -3.85 -25.02
C LEU A 640 -18.85 -2.81 -26.13
N ILE A 641 -17.73 -2.87 -26.84
CA ILE A 641 -17.41 -1.93 -27.92
C ILE A 641 -18.19 -2.26 -29.20
N LYS A 642 -18.61 -3.51 -29.38
CA LYS A 642 -19.31 -3.95 -30.60
C LYS A 642 -20.73 -3.37 -30.64
N GLU A 643 -21.13 -2.85 -31.79
CA GLU A 643 -22.47 -2.27 -31.98
C GLU A 643 -23.58 -3.34 -31.85
N PRO A 644 -24.69 -3.04 -31.14
CA PRO A 644 -25.86 -3.90 -31.11
C PRO A 644 -26.67 -3.77 -32.40
N ILE A 645 -26.81 -4.89 -33.14
CA ILE A 645 -27.65 -4.97 -34.33
C ILE A 645 -29.05 -5.42 -33.92
N ILE A 646 -30.06 -4.59 -34.17
CA ILE A 646 -31.47 -4.90 -33.93
C ILE A 646 -32.16 -5.13 -35.28
N PRO A 647 -32.81 -6.29 -35.51
CA PRO A 647 -33.52 -6.54 -36.76
C PRO A 647 -34.66 -5.54 -36.98
N PHE A 648 -34.84 -5.04 -38.21
CA PHE A 648 -35.86 -4.01 -38.54
C PHE A 648 -37.30 -4.44 -38.18
N ARG A 649 -37.57 -5.74 -38.19
CA ARG A 649 -38.90 -6.30 -37.87
C ARG A 649 -39.04 -6.79 -36.43
N ALA A 650 -38.00 -6.64 -35.60
CA ALA A 650 -38.02 -7.04 -34.20
C ALA A 650 -38.79 -6.01 -33.35
N SER A 651 -39.41 -6.49 -32.28
CA SER A 651 -39.96 -5.61 -31.25
C SER A 651 -38.83 -5.08 -30.38
N THR A 652 -38.39 -3.84 -30.59
CA THR A 652 -37.19 -3.25 -29.96
C THR A 652 -37.19 -3.38 -28.43
N ILE A 653 -38.33 -3.11 -27.79
CA ILE A 653 -38.45 -3.17 -26.32
C ILE A 653 -38.27 -4.60 -25.82
N LEU A 654 -39.02 -5.55 -26.40
CA LEU A 654 -38.95 -6.95 -25.99
C LEU A 654 -37.60 -7.59 -26.33
N PHE A 655 -36.99 -7.16 -27.44
CA PHE A 655 -35.68 -7.63 -27.89
C PHE A 655 -34.59 -7.19 -26.91
N ILE A 656 -34.60 -5.95 -26.42
CA ILE A 656 -33.62 -5.52 -25.41
C ILE A 656 -33.92 -6.15 -24.03
N MET A 657 -35.18 -6.30 -23.67
CA MET A 657 -35.58 -6.83 -22.35
C MET A 657 -35.29 -8.33 -22.17
N ALA A 658 -35.42 -9.15 -23.21
CA ALA A 658 -35.23 -10.60 -23.12
C ALA A 658 -33.89 -11.03 -22.49
N PRO A 659 -32.72 -10.56 -22.98
CA PRO A 659 -31.42 -10.90 -22.38
C PRO A 659 -31.25 -10.35 -20.96
N MET A 660 -31.79 -9.16 -20.68
CA MET A 660 -31.74 -8.58 -19.33
C MET A 660 -32.55 -9.43 -18.34
N LEU A 661 -33.74 -9.89 -18.74
CA LEU A 661 -34.59 -10.72 -17.91
C LEU A 661 -33.91 -12.04 -17.57
N THR A 662 -33.35 -12.74 -18.57
CA THR A 662 -32.64 -14.01 -18.35
C THR A 662 -31.43 -13.84 -17.42
N PHE A 663 -30.63 -12.79 -17.61
CA PHE A 663 -29.46 -12.52 -16.78
C PHE A 663 -29.83 -12.13 -15.34
N ILE A 664 -30.81 -11.24 -15.16
CA ILE A 664 -31.25 -10.77 -13.85
C ILE A 664 -31.82 -11.93 -13.04
N LEU A 665 -32.65 -12.78 -13.64
CA LEU A 665 -33.21 -13.95 -12.95
C LEU A 665 -32.12 -14.92 -12.51
N ALA A 666 -31.10 -15.15 -13.34
CA ALA A 666 -29.94 -15.97 -12.97
C ALA A 666 -29.20 -15.41 -11.75
N LEU A 667 -29.02 -14.09 -11.65
CA LEU A 667 -28.38 -13.45 -10.48
C LEU A 667 -29.27 -13.48 -9.23
N ILE A 668 -30.57 -13.26 -9.38
CA ILE A 668 -31.53 -13.26 -8.27
C ILE A 668 -31.60 -14.63 -7.59
N ALA A 669 -31.44 -15.72 -8.35
CA ALA A 669 -31.43 -17.08 -7.81
C ALA A 669 -30.26 -17.33 -6.83
N TRP A 670 -29.13 -16.63 -7.00
CA TRP A 670 -27.96 -16.74 -6.11
C TRP A 670 -28.18 -16.16 -4.71
N ALA A 671 -29.22 -15.36 -4.51
CA ALA A 671 -29.49 -14.70 -3.22
C ALA A 671 -29.63 -15.69 -2.05
N VAL A 672 -30.06 -16.93 -2.31
CA VAL A 672 -30.36 -17.92 -1.27
C VAL A 672 -29.33 -19.06 -1.22
N ILE A 673 -28.31 -19.03 -2.08
CA ILE A 673 -27.26 -20.06 -2.08
C ILE A 673 -26.25 -19.77 -0.95
N PRO A 674 -26.01 -20.71 -0.02
CA PRO A 674 -25.04 -20.51 1.03
C PRO A 674 -23.60 -20.82 0.55
N PHE A 675 -22.66 -19.98 0.95
CA PHE A 675 -21.23 -20.07 0.55
C PHE A 675 -20.31 -20.55 1.68
N GLY A 676 -20.85 -20.82 2.86
CA GLY A 676 -20.13 -21.28 4.05
C GLY A 676 -21.01 -21.19 5.29
N ALA A 677 -20.44 -21.36 6.49
CA ALA A 677 -21.14 -21.15 7.75
C ALA A 677 -20.24 -20.59 8.84
N GLU A 678 -20.85 -19.93 9.83
CA GLU A 678 -20.22 -19.58 11.10
C GLU A 678 -20.76 -20.48 12.20
N VAL A 679 -19.87 -21.00 13.04
CA VAL A 679 -20.24 -21.86 14.16
C VAL A 679 -20.16 -21.01 15.42
N ILE A 680 -21.32 -20.74 16.02
CA ILE A 680 -21.43 -20.05 17.30
C ILE A 680 -21.77 -21.09 18.35
N VAL A 681 -21.03 -21.13 19.45
CA VAL A 681 -21.31 -22.01 20.58
C VAL A 681 -22.13 -21.23 21.59
N GLU A 682 -23.45 -21.43 21.58
CA GLU A 682 -24.34 -20.93 22.63
C GLU A 682 -24.74 -22.09 23.54
N ASN A 683 -24.56 -21.94 24.85
CA ASN A 683 -25.01 -22.91 25.86
C ASN A 683 -24.56 -24.37 25.63
N GLY A 684 -23.35 -24.57 25.08
CA GLY A 684 -22.81 -25.90 24.80
C GLY A 684 -23.44 -26.62 23.60
N GLN A 685 -24.34 -25.96 22.85
CA GLN A 685 -24.85 -26.41 21.56
C GLN A 685 -24.19 -25.61 20.43
N GLN A 686 -23.69 -26.31 19.41
CA GLN A 686 -23.14 -25.66 18.22
C GLN A 686 -24.29 -25.21 17.32
N VAL A 687 -24.48 -23.90 17.21
CA VAL A 687 -25.42 -23.29 16.27
C VAL A 687 -24.64 -22.89 15.02
N VAL A 688 -25.02 -23.46 13.88
CA VAL A 688 -24.35 -23.24 12.58
C VAL A 688 -25.19 -22.24 11.78
N ILE A 689 -24.68 -21.02 11.59
CA ILE A 689 -25.35 -19.97 10.80
C ILE A 689 -24.79 -19.98 9.37
N PRO A 690 -25.60 -20.29 8.35
CA PRO A 690 -25.14 -20.28 6.96
C PRO A 690 -24.80 -18.86 6.48
N LYS A 691 -23.66 -18.69 5.81
CA LYS A 691 -23.29 -17.47 5.09
C LYS A 691 -24.04 -17.41 3.77
N VAL A 692 -25.15 -16.67 3.74
CA VAL A 692 -26.03 -16.50 2.59
C VAL A 692 -26.49 -15.04 2.49
N ILE A 693 -26.75 -14.53 1.28
CA ILE A 693 -27.18 -13.14 1.06
C ILE A 693 -28.57 -12.90 1.69
N ALA A 694 -29.50 -13.83 1.48
CA ALA A 694 -30.82 -13.85 2.09
C ALA A 694 -31.11 -15.26 2.64
N ASN A 695 -31.18 -15.37 3.96
CA ASN A 695 -31.52 -16.63 4.62
C ASN A 695 -33.04 -16.79 4.67
N ILE A 696 -33.62 -17.55 3.74
CA ILE A 696 -35.07 -17.72 3.60
C ILE A 696 -35.44 -19.18 3.92
N ASN A 697 -36.44 -19.36 4.79
CA ASN A 697 -36.93 -20.70 5.19
C ASN A 697 -37.47 -21.54 4.02
N VAL A 698 -37.86 -20.90 2.91
CA VAL A 698 -38.36 -21.54 1.70
C VAL A 698 -37.35 -21.47 0.54
N GLY A 699 -36.05 -21.46 0.85
CA GLY A 699 -34.99 -21.24 -0.13
C GLY A 699 -35.00 -22.18 -1.34
N VAL A 700 -35.33 -23.46 -1.13
CA VAL A 700 -35.50 -24.43 -2.22
C VAL A 700 -36.62 -24.02 -3.18
N LEU A 701 -37.79 -23.62 -2.64
CA LEU A 701 -38.94 -23.19 -3.45
C LEU A 701 -38.65 -21.89 -4.18
N TYR A 702 -37.90 -20.98 -3.54
CA TYR A 702 -37.46 -19.74 -4.15
C TYR A 702 -36.60 -19.99 -5.39
N VAL A 703 -35.59 -20.87 -5.28
CA VAL A 703 -34.71 -21.18 -6.41
C VAL A 703 -35.49 -21.83 -7.56
N LEU A 704 -36.42 -22.75 -7.27
CA LEU A 704 -37.29 -23.34 -8.29
C LEU A 704 -38.21 -22.30 -8.94
N ALA A 705 -38.80 -21.40 -8.15
CA ALA A 705 -39.66 -20.34 -8.67
C ALA A 705 -38.89 -19.38 -9.59
N ILE A 706 -37.70 -18.93 -9.19
CA ILE A 706 -36.88 -18.03 -10.01
C ILE A 706 -36.37 -18.73 -11.27
N SER A 707 -35.97 -20.01 -11.19
CA SER A 707 -35.57 -20.80 -12.37
C SER A 707 -36.72 -20.89 -13.38
N SER A 708 -37.94 -21.14 -12.92
CA SER A 708 -39.12 -21.25 -13.77
C SER A 708 -39.48 -19.97 -14.52
N LEU A 709 -39.14 -18.81 -13.95
CA LEU A 709 -39.31 -17.53 -14.63
C LEU A 709 -38.32 -17.34 -15.79
N GLY A 710 -37.21 -18.08 -15.80
CA GLY A 710 -36.19 -18.04 -16.86
C GLY A 710 -36.75 -18.43 -18.24
N VAL A 711 -37.75 -19.30 -18.27
CA VAL A 711 -38.45 -19.73 -19.49
C VAL A 711 -39.06 -18.55 -20.25
N TYR A 712 -39.58 -17.54 -19.53
CA TYR A 712 -40.14 -16.34 -20.17
C TYR A 712 -39.07 -15.53 -20.90
N GLY A 713 -37.86 -15.42 -20.32
CA GLY A 713 -36.74 -14.75 -20.99
C GLY A 713 -36.40 -15.39 -22.33
N VAL A 714 -36.37 -16.73 -22.38
CA VAL A 714 -36.08 -17.50 -23.59
C VAL A 714 -37.20 -17.39 -24.63
N ILE A 715 -38.48 -17.49 -24.23
CA ILE A 715 -39.62 -17.34 -25.16
C ILE A 715 -39.67 -15.93 -25.75
N ILE A 716 -39.49 -14.90 -24.91
CA ILE A 716 -39.48 -13.50 -25.36
C ILE A 716 -38.29 -13.27 -26.31
N ALA A 717 -37.14 -13.91 -26.08
CA ALA A 717 -35.99 -13.80 -26.98
C ALA A 717 -36.31 -14.25 -28.41
N GLY A 718 -36.96 -15.41 -28.56
CA GLY A 718 -37.36 -15.96 -29.87
C GLY A 718 -38.53 -15.20 -30.50
N TRP A 719 -39.52 -14.76 -29.71
CA TRP A 719 -40.66 -13.99 -30.22
C TRP A 719 -40.23 -12.59 -30.70
N SER A 720 -39.44 -11.89 -29.88
CA SER A 720 -39.09 -10.49 -30.11
C SER A 720 -38.26 -10.26 -31.36
N SER A 721 -37.47 -11.26 -31.78
CA SER A 721 -36.62 -11.19 -32.96
C SER A 721 -37.38 -11.31 -34.29
N ASN A 722 -38.65 -11.74 -34.24
CA ASN A 722 -39.52 -11.91 -35.41
C ASN A 722 -38.89 -12.80 -36.51
N SER A 723 -38.15 -13.83 -36.08
CA SER A 723 -37.48 -14.82 -36.93
C SER A 723 -38.04 -16.20 -36.62
N ASN A 724 -38.49 -16.93 -37.65
CA ASN A 724 -39.07 -18.26 -37.48
C ASN A 724 -38.07 -19.25 -36.85
N TYR A 725 -36.78 -19.10 -37.15
CA TYR A 725 -35.73 -19.96 -36.61
C TYR A 725 -35.50 -19.71 -35.12
N ALA A 726 -35.38 -18.44 -34.71
CA ALA A 726 -35.21 -18.07 -33.31
C ALA A 726 -36.44 -18.44 -32.46
N PHE A 727 -37.64 -18.31 -33.03
CA PHE A 727 -38.88 -18.70 -32.36
C PHE A 727 -38.99 -20.22 -32.18
N LEU A 728 -38.64 -21.02 -33.20
CA LEU A 728 -38.60 -22.48 -33.11
C LEU A 728 -37.56 -22.95 -32.07
N GLY A 729 -36.37 -22.33 -32.04
CA GLY A 729 -35.36 -22.59 -31.01
C GLY A 729 -35.84 -22.27 -29.60
N ALA A 730 -36.52 -21.13 -29.42
CA ALA A 730 -37.09 -20.73 -28.13
C ALA A 730 -38.18 -21.69 -27.63
N ILE A 731 -39.07 -22.15 -28.51
CA ILE A 731 -40.11 -23.13 -28.14
C ILE A 731 -39.47 -24.47 -27.74
N ARG A 732 -38.43 -24.94 -28.46
CA ARG A 732 -37.71 -26.17 -28.12
C ARG A 732 -37.04 -26.07 -26.76
N SER A 733 -36.35 -24.95 -26.49
CA SER A 733 -35.70 -24.71 -25.20
C SER A 733 -36.71 -24.61 -24.07
N ALA A 734 -37.81 -23.88 -24.27
CA ALA A 734 -38.88 -23.76 -23.28
C ALA A 734 -39.54 -25.12 -22.97
N ALA A 735 -39.86 -25.91 -24.00
CA ALA A 735 -40.44 -27.24 -23.80
C ALA A 735 -39.49 -28.18 -23.04
N GLN A 736 -38.18 -28.06 -23.27
CA GLN A 736 -37.17 -28.82 -22.55
C GLN A 736 -37.08 -28.40 -21.08
N MET A 737 -36.89 -27.11 -20.79
CA MET A 737 -36.80 -26.59 -19.42
C MET A 737 -38.04 -26.99 -18.60
N ILE A 738 -39.25 -26.74 -19.12
CA ILE A 738 -40.51 -27.09 -18.44
C ILE A 738 -40.61 -28.60 -18.16
N SER A 739 -40.15 -29.45 -19.08
CA SER A 739 -40.22 -30.91 -18.90
C SER A 739 -39.29 -31.42 -17.79
N TYR A 740 -38.10 -30.83 -17.67
CA TYR A 740 -37.10 -31.24 -16.68
C TYR A 740 -37.25 -30.53 -15.32
N GLU A 741 -37.94 -29.39 -15.25
CA GLU A 741 -38.37 -28.78 -13.99
C GLU A 741 -39.21 -29.73 -13.13
N VAL A 742 -40.14 -30.48 -13.74
CA VAL A 742 -40.95 -31.48 -13.02
C VAL A 742 -40.08 -32.58 -12.43
N SER A 743 -39.10 -33.05 -13.20
CA SER A 743 -38.10 -34.04 -12.74
C SER A 743 -37.30 -33.50 -11.56
N ILE A 744 -36.78 -32.28 -11.68
CA ILE A 744 -36.03 -31.57 -10.63
C ILE A 744 -36.88 -31.43 -9.37
N GLY A 745 -38.15 -31.02 -9.48
CA GLY A 745 -39.07 -30.88 -8.35
C GLY A 745 -39.29 -32.19 -7.59
N LEU A 746 -39.48 -33.31 -8.29
CA LEU A 746 -39.66 -34.63 -7.68
C LEU A 746 -38.39 -35.12 -6.99
N ILE A 747 -37.22 -34.86 -7.59
CA ILE A 747 -35.92 -35.20 -7.01
C ILE A 747 -35.65 -34.39 -5.75
N VAL A 748 -35.89 -33.08 -5.81
CA VAL A 748 -35.73 -32.16 -4.69
C VAL A 748 -36.66 -32.54 -3.54
N ALA A 749 -37.89 -32.99 -3.83
CA ALA A 749 -38.80 -33.49 -2.80
C ALA A 749 -38.20 -34.65 -1.99
N ALA A 750 -37.46 -35.57 -2.61
CA ALA A 750 -36.76 -36.65 -1.90
C ALA A 750 -35.65 -36.11 -0.97
N VAL A 751 -34.93 -35.07 -1.39
CA VAL A 751 -33.90 -34.41 -0.57
C VAL A 751 -34.53 -33.63 0.59
N VAL A 752 -35.67 -32.98 0.37
CA VAL A 752 -36.43 -32.26 1.41
C VAL A 752 -37.00 -33.23 2.45
N ILE A 753 -37.56 -34.38 2.02
CA ILE A 753 -38.08 -35.41 2.94
C ILE A 753 -36.96 -35.97 3.82
N THR A 754 -35.76 -36.16 3.26
CA THR A 754 -34.61 -36.68 4.02
C THR A 754 -34.03 -35.65 4.99
N THR A 755 -33.89 -34.38 4.56
CA THR A 755 -33.31 -33.30 5.39
C THR A 755 -34.29 -32.62 6.35
N GLY A 756 -35.59 -32.71 6.11
CA GLY A 756 -36.62 -32.14 6.99
C GLY A 756 -36.73 -30.60 6.95
N THR A 757 -36.03 -29.94 6.02
CA THR A 757 -36.00 -28.47 5.90
C THR A 757 -36.01 -28.02 4.44
N LEU A 758 -36.55 -26.83 4.19
CA LEU A 758 -36.55 -26.15 2.89
C LEU A 758 -35.47 -25.04 2.83
N ASN A 759 -34.75 -24.83 3.93
CA ASN A 759 -33.65 -23.87 4.03
C ASN A 759 -32.34 -24.52 3.56
N LEU A 760 -31.75 -23.99 2.48
CA LEU A 760 -30.55 -24.57 1.84
C LEU A 760 -29.35 -24.67 2.79
N GLY A 761 -29.20 -23.75 3.74
CA GLY A 761 -28.09 -23.78 4.70
C GLY A 761 -28.30 -24.84 5.79
N GLU A 762 -29.52 -24.97 6.29
CA GLU A 762 -29.87 -26.02 7.26
C GLU A 762 -29.78 -27.42 6.62
N MET A 763 -30.09 -27.56 5.33
CA MET A 763 -29.94 -28.82 4.60
C MET A 763 -28.50 -29.35 4.64
N VAL A 764 -27.50 -28.46 4.49
CA VAL A 764 -26.08 -28.84 4.55
C VAL A 764 -25.70 -29.38 5.93
N VAL A 765 -26.19 -28.74 6.99
CA VAL A 765 -25.95 -29.15 8.38
C VAL A 765 -26.69 -30.45 8.70
N ALA A 766 -27.95 -30.56 8.28
CA ALA A 766 -28.75 -31.78 8.45
C ALA A 766 -28.07 -32.97 7.76
N LYS A 767 -27.57 -32.78 6.54
CA LYS A 767 -26.86 -33.80 5.78
C LYS A 767 -25.55 -34.23 6.44
N HIS A 768 -24.78 -33.29 6.99
CA HIS A 768 -23.56 -33.61 7.74
C HIS A 768 -23.85 -34.52 8.97
N ASN A 769 -25.00 -34.32 9.62
CA ASN A 769 -25.39 -35.11 10.78
C ASN A 769 -26.06 -36.46 10.42
N MET A 770 -26.23 -36.79 9.15
CA MET A 770 -26.87 -38.03 8.72
C MET A 770 -25.88 -39.21 8.63
N PRO A 771 -26.36 -40.45 8.85
CA PRO A 771 -25.56 -41.63 8.59
C PRO A 771 -25.20 -41.76 7.10
N PHE A 772 -23.94 -42.08 6.81
CA PHE A 772 -23.40 -42.25 5.44
C PHE A 772 -24.23 -43.16 4.51
N TRP A 773 -24.92 -44.17 5.04
CA TRP A 773 -25.80 -45.04 4.24
C TRP A 773 -26.96 -44.29 3.56
N VAL A 774 -27.42 -43.17 4.15
CA VAL A 774 -28.45 -42.32 3.55
C VAL A 774 -27.91 -41.59 2.32
N ASP A 775 -26.67 -41.08 2.38
CA ASP A 775 -26.01 -40.47 1.22
C ASP A 775 -25.77 -41.47 0.10
N LEU A 776 -25.44 -42.72 0.43
CA LEU A 776 -25.30 -43.80 -0.54
C LEU A 776 -26.63 -44.11 -1.25
N LEU A 777 -27.76 -44.05 -0.53
CA LEU A 777 -29.11 -44.24 -1.11
C LEU A 777 -29.57 -43.05 -1.96
N LEU A 778 -29.12 -41.83 -1.65
CA LEU A 778 -29.41 -40.62 -2.44
C LEU A 778 -28.54 -40.50 -3.69
N MET A 779 -27.43 -41.23 -3.80
CA MET A 779 -26.50 -41.15 -4.94
C MET A 779 -27.15 -41.44 -6.31
N PRO A 780 -27.97 -42.49 -6.51
CA PRO A 780 -28.66 -42.71 -7.78
C PRO A 780 -29.62 -41.56 -8.14
N ILE A 781 -30.28 -40.98 -7.14
CA ILE A 781 -31.15 -39.81 -7.30
C ILE A 781 -30.31 -38.58 -7.71
N GLY A 782 -29.12 -38.41 -7.14
CA GLY A 782 -28.16 -37.39 -7.55
C GLY A 782 -27.69 -37.53 -9.01
N ILE A 783 -27.54 -38.75 -9.51
CA ILE A 783 -27.21 -38.98 -10.94
C ILE A 783 -28.39 -38.54 -11.83
N ILE A 784 -29.63 -38.84 -11.44
CA ILE A 784 -30.82 -38.37 -12.18
C ILE A 784 -30.94 -36.84 -12.09
N PHE A 785 -30.58 -36.24 -10.96
CA PHE A 785 -30.51 -34.79 -10.78
C PHE A 785 -29.51 -34.17 -11.76
N PHE A 786 -28.31 -34.74 -11.85
CA PHE A 786 -27.28 -34.31 -12.79
C PHE A 786 -27.78 -34.31 -14.24
N ILE A 787 -28.41 -35.40 -14.66
CA ILE A 787 -28.98 -35.53 -16.02
C ILE A 787 -30.07 -34.46 -16.25
N SER A 788 -30.93 -34.22 -15.26
CA SER A 788 -31.98 -33.21 -15.33
C SER A 788 -31.38 -31.78 -15.41
N LEU A 789 -30.31 -31.50 -14.67
CA LEU A 789 -29.59 -30.22 -14.72
C LEU A 789 -28.88 -29.99 -16.06
N LEU A 790 -28.32 -31.04 -16.69
CA LEU A 790 -27.74 -30.93 -18.03
C LEU A 790 -28.82 -30.55 -19.07
N ALA A 791 -30.01 -31.11 -18.93
CA ALA A 791 -31.14 -30.76 -19.79
C ALA A 791 -31.67 -29.33 -19.50
N GLU A 792 -31.77 -28.93 -18.23
CA GLU A 792 -32.18 -27.57 -17.83
C GLU A 792 -31.23 -26.49 -18.37
N THR A 793 -29.93 -26.78 -18.38
CA THR A 793 -28.89 -25.85 -18.84
C THR A 793 -28.57 -25.96 -20.33
N ASN A 794 -29.35 -26.73 -21.10
CA ASN A 794 -29.20 -26.97 -22.54
C ASN A 794 -27.80 -27.47 -22.96
N ARG A 795 -27.12 -28.25 -22.10
CA ARG A 795 -25.76 -28.76 -22.38
C ARG A 795 -25.79 -30.16 -22.99
N HIS A 796 -24.77 -30.49 -23.78
CA HIS A 796 -24.63 -31.80 -24.41
C HIS A 796 -24.84 -32.96 -23.41
N PRO A 797 -25.66 -33.98 -23.75
CA PRO A 797 -26.28 -34.26 -25.06
C PRO A 797 -27.67 -33.62 -25.29
N PHE A 798 -28.11 -32.68 -24.44
CA PHE A 798 -29.43 -32.03 -24.49
C PHE A 798 -29.39 -30.63 -25.14
N ASP A 799 -28.46 -30.41 -26.07
CA ASP A 799 -28.32 -29.19 -26.88
C ASP A 799 -29.29 -29.13 -28.07
N LEU A 800 -30.31 -30.00 -28.09
CA LEU A 800 -31.40 -30.01 -29.08
C LEU A 800 -32.04 -28.62 -29.32
N PRO A 801 -32.13 -27.69 -28.36
CA PRO A 801 -32.65 -26.36 -28.63
C PRO A 801 -31.74 -25.44 -29.44
N GLU A 802 -30.41 -25.61 -29.31
CA GLU A 802 -29.43 -24.85 -30.09
C GLU A 802 -29.23 -25.46 -31.48
N ALA A 803 -29.21 -26.79 -31.55
CA ALA A 803 -29.11 -27.61 -32.76
C ALA A 803 -28.20 -26.95 -33.80
N GLU A 804 -26.89 -26.83 -33.52
CA GLU A 804 -25.94 -26.01 -34.31
C GLU A 804 -26.02 -26.25 -35.83
N ALA A 805 -26.34 -27.47 -36.27
CA ALA A 805 -26.47 -27.81 -37.68
C ALA A 805 -27.79 -27.34 -38.35
N GLU A 806 -28.85 -27.09 -37.57
CA GLU A 806 -30.19 -26.74 -38.06
C GLU A 806 -30.60 -25.31 -37.71
N LEU A 807 -30.37 -24.90 -36.45
CA LEU A 807 -30.82 -23.63 -35.87
C LEU A 807 -29.66 -22.71 -35.47
N VAL A 808 -28.41 -23.10 -35.77
CA VAL A 808 -27.15 -22.36 -35.52
C VAL A 808 -26.84 -22.10 -34.05
N SER A 809 -27.72 -21.40 -33.33
CA SER A 809 -27.55 -20.98 -31.93
C SER A 809 -28.91 -20.93 -31.19
N GLY A 810 -29.98 -21.50 -31.76
CA GLY A 810 -31.31 -21.54 -31.15
C GLY A 810 -31.99 -20.18 -30.99
N TYR A 811 -32.31 -19.79 -29.75
CA TYR A 811 -33.13 -18.60 -29.45
C TYR A 811 -32.34 -17.28 -29.44
N ASN A 812 -31.01 -17.33 -29.35
CA ASN A 812 -30.14 -16.15 -29.28
C ASN A 812 -29.49 -15.79 -30.64
N VAL A 813 -29.85 -16.47 -31.73
CA VAL A 813 -29.25 -16.35 -33.09
C VAL A 813 -29.22 -14.90 -33.61
N GLU A 814 -30.28 -14.15 -33.33
CA GLU A 814 -30.45 -12.78 -33.84
C GLU A 814 -29.76 -11.72 -32.96
N TYR A 815 -29.18 -12.13 -31.82
CA TYR A 815 -28.56 -11.24 -30.85
C TYR A 815 -27.06 -11.06 -31.12
N SER A 816 -26.58 -9.83 -30.94
CA SER A 816 -25.16 -9.47 -31.13
C SER A 816 -24.69 -8.58 -29.97
N SER A 817 -23.36 -8.42 -29.82
CA SER A 817 -22.73 -7.56 -28.80
C SER A 817 -23.11 -7.91 -27.35
N MET A 818 -23.43 -6.90 -26.52
CA MET A 818 -23.76 -7.06 -25.11
C MET A 818 -25.07 -7.84 -24.86
N PRO A 819 -26.17 -7.65 -25.61
CA PRO A 819 -27.35 -8.52 -25.53
C PRO A 819 -27.04 -10.02 -25.65
N PHE A 820 -26.15 -10.40 -26.58
CA PHE A 820 -25.68 -11.79 -26.69
C PHE A 820 -24.85 -12.20 -25.47
N ALA A 821 -23.95 -11.33 -24.99
CA ALA A 821 -23.14 -11.57 -23.81
C ALA A 821 -23.99 -11.80 -22.54
N LEU A 822 -25.11 -11.10 -22.39
CA LEU A 822 -26.02 -11.25 -21.25
C LEU A 822 -26.72 -12.62 -21.22
N PHE A 823 -27.15 -13.15 -22.37
CA PHE A 823 -27.66 -14.53 -22.43
C PHE A 823 -26.57 -15.53 -22.00
N PHE A 824 -25.37 -15.38 -22.56
CA PHE A 824 -24.25 -16.24 -22.23
C PHE A 824 -23.88 -16.15 -20.74
N LEU A 825 -23.79 -14.95 -20.16
CA LEU A 825 -23.54 -14.76 -18.74
C LEU A 825 -24.65 -15.37 -17.86
N GLY A 826 -25.91 -15.23 -18.27
CA GLY A 826 -27.06 -15.83 -17.58
C GLY A 826 -27.01 -17.35 -17.57
N GLU A 827 -26.71 -17.97 -18.71
CA GLU A 827 -26.56 -19.42 -18.83
C GLU A 827 -25.43 -19.97 -17.96
N TYR A 828 -24.26 -19.33 -17.97
CA TYR A 828 -23.14 -19.76 -17.13
C TYR A 828 -23.42 -19.52 -15.65
N ALA A 829 -24.07 -18.41 -15.29
CA ALA A 829 -24.50 -18.18 -13.90
C ALA A 829 -25.48 -19.26 -13.43
N ASN A 830 -26.42 -19.68 -14.28
CA ASN A 830 -27.34 -20.79 -14.01
C ASN A 830 -26.63 -22.15 -13.95
N MET A 831 -25.61 -22.38 -14.77
CA MET A 831 -24.81 -23.61 -14.72
C MET A 831 -24.04 -23.74 -13.41
N ILE A 832 -23.45 -22.64 -12.93
CA ILE A 832 -22.75 -22.62 -11.62
C ILE A 832 -23.78 -22.75 -10.49
N LEU A 833 -24.95 -22.10 -10.61
CA LEU A 833 -26.06 -22.25 -9.65
C LEU A 833 -26.50 -23.72 -9.53
N ALA A 834 -26.74 -24.38 -10.66
CA ALA A 834 -27.09 -25.79 -10.74
C ALA A 834 -26.01 -26.68 -10.11
N SER A 835 -24.73 -26.36 -10.34
CA SER A 835 -23.60 -27.06 -9.72
C SER A 835 -23.53 -26.85 -8.20
N ALA A 836 -23.86 -25.64 -7.73
CA ALA A 836 -23.97 -25.33 -6.31
C ALA A 836 -25.13 -26.10 -5.66
N MET A 837 -26.30 -26.18 -6.32
CA MET A 837 -27.43 -26.98 -5.86
C MET A 837 -27.09 -28.48 -5.76
N MET A 838 -26.40 -29.02 -6.77
CA MET A 838 -25.89 -30.39 -6.74
C MET A 838 -24.98 -30.61 -5.53
N THR A 839 -24.11 -29.65 -5.26
CA THR A 839 -23.18 -29.72 -4.13
C THR A 839 -23.92 -29.68 -2.79
N ILE A 840 -24.91 -28.82 -2.64
CA ILE A 840 -25.74 -28.68 -1.43
C ILE A 840 -26.58 -29.95 -1.19
N PHE A 841 -27.27 -30.43 -2.22
CA PHE A 841 -28.18 -31.57 -2.07
C PHE A 841 -27.45 -32.91 -1.90
N PHE A 842 -26.38 -33.13 -2.66
CA PHE A 842 -25.79 -34.46 -2.78
C PHE A 842 -24.35 -34.57 -2.29
N LEU A 843 -23.55 -33.49 -2.29
CA LEU A 843 -22.11 -33.55 -2.02
C LEU A 843 -21.64 -32.87 -0.72
N GLY A 844 -22.57 -32.53 0.18
CA GLY A 844 -22.21 -32.04 1.53
C GLY A 844 -22.01 -30.53 1.65
N GLY A 845 -22.33 -29.74 0.61
CA GLY A 845 -22.25 -28.28 0.66
C GLY A 845 -20.81 -27.79 0.86
N TRP A 846 -20.57 -27.11 1.99
CA TRP A 846 -19.22 -26.66 2.39
C TRP A 846 -18.45 -27.70 3.20
N TYR A 847 -19.07 -28.82 3.58
CA TYR A 847 -18.38 -29.98 4.13
C TYR A 847 -17.88 -30.89 3.01
N PRO A 848 -16.79 -31.64 3.21
CA PRO A 848 -16.32 -32.56 2.20
C PRO A 848 -17.33 -33.70 1.99
N PRO A 849 -17.48 -34.21 0.75
CA PRO A 849 -18.41 -35.28 0.42
C PRO A 849 -18.06 -36.63 1.09
N LEU A 850 -16.84 -36.76 1.62
CA LEU A 850 -16.36 -37.91 2.38
C LEU A 850 -15.57 -37.40 3.59
N GLU A 851 -15.82 -37.93 4.78
CA GLU A 851 -15.09 -37.60 6.01
C GLU A 851 -13.68 -38.22 6.07
N LEU A 852 -12.93 -38.14 4.98
CA LEU A 852 -11.52 -38.48 4.94
C LEU A 852 -10.73 -37.27 5.45
N GLY A 853 -9.93 -37.43 6.51
CA GLY A 853 -9.14 -36.34 7.11
C GLY A 853 -8.18 -35.60 6.15
N LEU A 854 -7.94 -36.15 4.96
CA LEU A 854 -7.22 -35.52 3.84
C LEU A 854 -8.02 -34.37 3.19
N LEU A 855 -9.35 -34.49 3.12
CA LEU A 855 -10.24 -33.55 2.42
C LEU A 855 -10.56 -32.30 3.25
N TYR A 856 -10.34 -32.34 4.56
CA TYR A 856 -10.50 -31.19 5.47
C TYR A 856 -9.30 -30.22 5.48
N LYS A 857 -8.20 -30.51 4.76
CA LYS A 857 -6.90 -29.85 5.02
C LYS A 857 -6.28 -29.00 3.89
N ILE A 858 -6.80 -28.87 2.66
CA ILE A 858 -6.02 -28.17 1.59
C ILE A 858 -6.87 -27.36 0.56
N PRO A 859 -6.49 -26.10 0.23
CA PRO A 859 -6.93 -25.34 -0.97
C PRO A 859 -6.22 -25.79 -2.28
N GLY A 860 -6.99 -26.03 -3.34
CA GLY A 860 -6.56 -26.77 -4.54
C GLY A 860 -5.67 -26.09 -5.60
N LEU A 861 -5.31 -24.80 -5.48
CA LEU A 861 -4.62 -24.08 -6.57
C LEU A 861 -3.09 -24.29 -6.62
N ILE A 862 -2.47 -24.61 -5.48
CA ILE A 862 -1.00 -24.61 -5.35
C ILE A 862 -0.37 -25.95 -5.73
N TRP A 863 -1.11 -27.06 -5.63
CA TRP A 863 -0.58 -28.41 -5.80
C TRP A 863 -0.54 -28.90 -7.25
N ARG A 864 -1.45 -28.46 -8.12
CA ARG A 864 -1.52 -28.95 -9.52
C ARG A 864 -0.26 -28.63 -10.33
N ARG A 865 0.41 -27.51 -10.05
CA ARG A 865 1.65 -27.13 -10.73
C ARG A 865 2.88 -27.94 -10.29
N ARG A 866 2.80 -28.59 -9.12
CA ARG A 866 3.90 -29.32 -8.47
C ARG A 866 3.71 -30.84 -8.49
N SER A 867 2.53 -31.32 -8.90
CA SER A 867 2.11 -32.72 -8.75
C SER A 867 2.84 -33.69 -9.69
N SER A 868 3.26 -33.24 -10.88
CA SER A 868 3.95 -34.09 -11.85
C SER A 868 5.22 -33.43 -12.39
N LYS A 869 6.21 -34.26 -12.77
CA LYS A 869 7.46 -33.78 -13.37
C LYS A 869 7.20 -32.98 -14.65
N TRP A 870 6.25 -33.41 -15.48
CA TRP A 870 5.93 -32.72 -16.74
C TRP A 870 5.30 -31.33 -16.52
N VAL A 871 4.44 -31.15 -15.51
CA VAL A 871 3.87 -29.82 -15.21
C VAL A 871 4.93 -28.90 -14.59
N ARG A 872 5.80 -29.42 -13.72
CA ARG A 872 6.94 -28.66 -13.19
C ARG A 872 7.85 -28.18 -14.32
N ASN A 873 8.12 -29.02 -15.31
CA ASN A 873 8.90 -28.65 -16.49
C ASN A 873 8.16 -27.64 -17.39
N LEU A 874 6.84 -27.75 -17.55
CA LEU A 874 6.07 -26.82 -18.38
C LEU A 874 5.95 -25.42 -17.74
N THR A 875 6.13 -25.34 -16.43
CA THR A 875 6.03 -24.10 -15.64
C THR A 875 7.38 -23.58 -15.15
N SER A 876 8.50 -24.24 -15.50
CA SER A 876 9.83 -23.76 -15.14
C SER A 876 10.23 -22.57 -15.98
N GLU A 877 10.62 -21.46 -15.34
CA GLU A 877 11.01 -20.22 -16.00
C GLU A 877 12.45 -20.25 -16.52
N ASN A 878 13.30 -21.08 -15.93
CA ASN A 878 14.72 -21.16 -16.25
C ASN A 878 15.11 -22.62 -16.49
N SER A 879 15.92 -22.84 -17.50
CA SER A 879 16.56 -24.11 -17.81
C SER A 879 18.07 -23.94 -17.88
N LEU A 880 18.80 -25.03 -17.64
CA LEU A 880 20.24 -25.11 -17.83
C LEU A 880 20.52 -26.01 -19.02
N SER A 881 21.28 -25.51 -19.99
CA SER A 881 21.73 -26.22 -21.17
C SER A 881 23.25 -26.37 -21.15
N VAL A 882 23.78 -27.29 -21.96
CA VAL A 882 25.24 -27.46 -22.09
C VAL A 882 25.91 -26.20 -22.68
N ASN A 883 25.17 -25.42 -23.47
CA ASN A 883 25.65 -24.17 -24.05
C ASN A 883 25.91 -23.07 -23.01
N ASP A 884 25.33 -23.19 -21.81
CA ASP A 884 25.52 -22.23 -20.72
C ASP A 884 26.81 -22.47 -19.93
N LEU A 885 27.53 -23.57 -20.18
CA LEU A 885 28.66 -24.02 -19.36
C LEU A 885 30.01 -23.62 -19.96
N VAL A 886 30.93 -23.19 -19.09
CA VAL A 886 32.36 -23.01 -19.39
C VAL A 886 33.17 -23.86 -18.43
N LEU A 887 34.09 -24.67 -18.95
CA LEU A 887 34.90 -25.60 -18.17
C LEU A 887 36.29 -25.01 -17.83
N PRO A 888 36.61 -24.77 -16.55
CA PRO A 888 37.95 -24.40 -16.10
C PRO A 888 38.92 -25.60 -16.08
N LEU A 889 40.13 -25.45 -16.63
CA LEU A 889 41.16 -26.48 -16.75
C LEU A 889 42.53 -25.94 -16.30
N PHE A 890 43.34 -26.79 -15.66
CA PHE A 890 44.70 -26.44 -15.25
C PHE A 890 45.74 -27.22 -16.07
N VAL A 891 46.82 -26.54 -16.49
CA VAL A 891 47.89 -27.14 -17.31
C VAL A 891 49.27 -27.04 -16.64
N HIS A 892 50.09 -28.08 -16.77
CA HIS A 892 51.48 -28.14 -16.28
C HIS A 892 52.43 -28.75 -17.34
N ASP A 893 53.75 -28.59 -17.14
CA ASP A 893 54.80 -29.03 -18.07
C ASP A 893 55.62 -30.22 -17.54
N ARG A 894 54.98 -31.12 -16.78
CA ARG A 894 55.65 -32.28 -16.14
C ARG A 894 55.42 -33.55 -16.95
N GLU A 895 56.24 -34.58 -16.74
CA GLU A 895 56.15 -35.85 -17.48
C GLU A 895 54.85 -36.62 -17.23
N GLU A 896 54.21 -36.46 -16.06
CA GLU A 896 52.95 -37.12 -15.75
C GLU A 896 51.81 -36.57 -16.61
N THR A 897 50.95 -37.44 -17.14
CA THR A 897 49.87 -37.01 -18.03
C THR A 897 48.77 -36.24 -17.31
N THR A 898 48.46 -36.62 -16.05
CA THR A 898 47.47 -35.97 -15.18
C THR A 898 47.86 -36.07 -13.71
N GLU A 899 47.71 -35.00 -12.94
CA GLU A 899 47.93 -34.96 -11.49
C GLU A 899 46.67 -34.49 -10.74
N PRO A 900 46.29 -35.10 -9.60
CA PRO A 900 45.16 -34.64 -8.80
C PRO A 900 45.50 -33.37 -7.99
N ILE A 901 44.51 -32.50 -7.81
CA ILE A 901 44.66 -31.27 -7.02
C ILE A 901 44.14 -31.49 -5.58
N SER A 902 45.00 -31.35 -4.58
CA SER A 902 44.69 -31.66 -3.17
C SER A 902 43.54 -30.82 -2.56
N GLY A 903 43.28 -29.62 -3.07
CA GLY A 903 42.21 -28.72 -2.61
C GLY A 903 40.90 -28.78 -3.42
N LEU A 904 40.87 -29.49 -4.56
CA LEU A 904 39.72 -29.56 -5.46
C LEU A 904 39.36 -31.01 -5.78
N PRO A 905 38.48 -31.65 -4.98
CA PRO A 905 38.11 -33.04 -5.16
C PRO A 905 37.52 -33.30 -6.56
N GLY A 906 38.13 -34.20 -7.32
CA GLY A 906 37.68 -34.57 -8.68
C GLY A 906 38.27 -33.73 -9.81
N VAL A 907 38.98 -32.64 -9.51
CA VAL A 907 39.66 -31.80 -10.52
C VAL A 907 41.13 -32.21 -10.64
N LYS A 908 41.65 -32.23 -11.87
CA LYS A 908 43.02 -32.62 -12.19
C LYS A 908 43.75 -31.49 -12.91
N CYS A 909 45.07 -31.45 -12.77
CA CYS A 909 45.98 -30.71 -13.61
C CYS A 909 46.47 -31.62 -14.74
N TYR A 910 46.59 -31.09 -15.95
CA TYR A 910 46.89 -31.89 -17.15
C TYR A 910 48.21 -31.46 -17.79
N SER A 911 48.95 -32.42 -18.36
CA SER A 911 49.96 -32.14 -19.39
C SER A 911 49.29 -31.56 -20.65
N ILE A 912 50.06 -30.99 -21.57
CA ILE A 912 49.52 -30.44 -22.84
C ILE A 912 48.76 -31.52 -23.64
N ASP A 913 49.29 -32.76 -23.71
CA ASP A 913 48.60 -33.86 -24.40
C ASP A 913 47.31 -34.29 -23.68
N GLY A 914 47.35 -34.33 -22.35
CA GLY A 914 46.15 -34.60 -21.53
C GLY A 914 45.08 -33.52 -21.67
N LEU A 915 45.49 -32.26 -21.78
CA LEU A 915 44.61 -31.11 -21.97
C LEU A 915 43.84 -31.21 -23.29
N VAL A 916 44.52 -31.58 -24.39
CA VAL A 916 43.87 -31.78 -25.68
C VAL A 916 42.80 -32.88 -25.60
N SER A 917 43.08 -33.97 -24.87
CA SER A 917 42.13 -35.07 -24.71
C SER A 917 40.86 -34.64 -23.97
N ILE A 918 40.98 -33.92 -22.85
CA ILE A 918 39.82 -33.50 -22.05
C ILE A 918 39.02 -32.39 -22.74
N VAL A 919 39.68 -31.51 -23.50
CA VAL A 919 39.01 -30.49 -24.31
C VAL A 919 38.19 -31.14 -25.43
N LYS A 920 38.70 -32.21 -26.05
CA LYS A 920 37.94 -32.99 -27.02
C LYS A 920 36.69 -33.62 -26.40
N GLU A 921 36.82 -34.22 -25.21
CA GLU A 921 35.67 -34.76 -24.46
C GLU A 921 34.63 -33.67 -24.15
N ALA A 922 35.07 -32.48 -23.72
CA ALA A 922 34.17 -31.36 -23.46
C ALA A 922 33.38 -30.93 -24.72
N LYS A 923 34.05 -30.88 -25.88
CA LYS A 923 33.40 -30.54 -27.16
C LYS A 923 32.42 -31.63 -27.61
N ASP A 924 32.78 -32.90 -27.46
CA ASP A 924 31.90 -34.04 -27.80
C ASP A 924 30.60 -34.05 -26.96
N LEU A 925 30.66 -33.52 -25.73
CA LEU A 925 29.49 -33.34 -24.86
C LEU A 925 28.68 -32.06 -25.15
N GLY A 926 29.18 -31.16 -26.01
CA GLY A 926 28.48 -29.94 -26.43
C GLY A 926 28.89 -28.67 -25.68
N ILE A 927 29.97 -28.67 -24.89
CA ILE A 927 30.48 -27.46 -24.23
C ILE A 927 31.18 -26.58 -25.26
N ASN A 928 30.82 -25.29 -25.29
CA ASN A 928 31.29 -24.36 -26.33
C ASN A 928 32.62 -23.67 -26.01
N ALA A 929 32.97 -23.53 -24.74
CA ALA A 929 34.18 -22.82 -24.32
C ALA A 929 34.87 -23.45 -23.10
N VAL A 930 36.21 -23.33 -23.07
CA VAL A 930 37.07 -23.77 -21.96
C VAL A 930 37.95 -22.62 -21.48
N ALA A 931 38.20 -22.56 -20.17
CA ALA A 931 39.10 -21.59 -19.56
C ALA A 931 40.38 -22.29 -19.07
N ILE A 932 41.55 -21.87 -19.56
CA ILE A 932 42.82 -22.55 -19.30
C ILE A 932 43.68 -21.72 -18.33
N PHE A 933 44.13 -22.35 -17.24
CA PHE A 933 44.95 -21.73 -16.20
C PHE A 933 46.32 -22.44 -16.10
N PRO A 934 47.46 -21.72 -16.15
CA PRO A 934 48.78 -22.33 -16.13
C PRO A 934 49.28 -22.55 -14.70
N VAL A 935 49.94 -23.68 -14.47
CA VAL A 935 50.71 -23.98 -13.25
C VAL A 935 52.19 -23.93 -13.62
N VAL A 936 52.76 -22.73 -13.54
CA VAL A 936 54.15 -22.44 -13.93
C VAL A 936 55.14 -22.93 -12.86
N ASP A 937 56.26 -23.53 -13.28
CA ASP A 937 57.34 -23.93 -12.37
C ASP A 937 57.89 -22.68 -11.66
N SER A 938 58.08 -22.79 -10.34
CA SER A 938 58.74 -21.80 -9.49
C SER A 938 60.03 -21.21 -10.06
N LYS A 939 60.81 -21.98 -10.85
CA LYS A 939 62.06 -21.51 -11.46
C LYS A 939 61.88 -20.48 -12.58
N LEU A 940 60.70 -20.44 -13.19
CA LEU A 940 60.37 -19.53 -14.29
C LEU A 940 59.64 -18.27 -13.80
N LYS A 941 59.33 -18.18 -12.50
CA LYS A 941 58.69 -17.01 -11.90
C LYS A 941 59.74 -15.92 -11.64
N SER A 942 59.42 -14.67 -11.97
CA SER A 942 60.29 -13.50 -11.72
C SER A 942 59.51 -12.36 -11.05
N GLU A 943 60.18 -11.33 -10.52
CA GLU A 943 59.51 -10.18 -9.90
C GLU A 943 58.64 -9.41 -10.91
N ASN A 944 59.11 -9.31 -12.15
CA ASN A 944 58.43 -8.57 -13.23
C ASN A 944 57.57 -9.45 -14.14
N ALA A 945 57.30 -10.70 -13.74
CA ALA A 945 56.46 -11.64 -14.48
C ALA A 945 56.86 -11.84 -15.96
N GLU A 946 58.17 -11.91 -16.26
CA GLU A 946 58.68 -11.90 -17.64
C GLU A 946 58.17 -13.08 -18.49
N GLU A 947 57.90 -14.21 -17.84
CA GLU A 947 57.35 -15.41 -18.47
C GLU A 947 55.88 -15.22 -18.93
N ALA A 948 55.15 -14.23 -18.39
CA ALA A 948 53.75 -13.97 -18.75
C ALA A 948 53.59 -13.53 -20.21
N TYR A 949 54.57 -12.78 -20.74
CA TYR A 949 54.57 -12.29 -22.13
C TYR A 949 55.59 -12.99 -23.03
N ASN A 950 56.21 -14.08 -22.57
CA ASN A 950 57.02 -14.95 -23.40
C ASN A 950 56.10 -15.73 -24.37
N SER A 951 56.36 -15.62 -25.68
CA SER A 951 55.53 -16.25 -26.71
C SER A 951 55.58 -17.79 -26.71
N ASP A 952 56.56 -18.40 -26.04
CA ASP A 952 56.71 -19.86 -25.93
C ASP A 952 56.39 -20.39 -24.52
N ASN A 953 55.71 -19.57 -23.70
CA ASN A 953 55.32 -19.98 -22.36
C ASN A 953 54.30 -21.14 -22.39
N LEU A 954 54.09 -21.74 -21.21
CA LEU A 954 53.23 -22.92 -21.06
C LEU A 954 51.80 -22.70 -21.60
N ILE A 955 51.19 -21.55 -21.32
CA ILE A 955 49.81 -21.28 -21.74
C ILE A 955 49.73 -21.06 -23.26
N CYS A 956 50.68 -20.35 -23.87
CA CYS A 956 50.73 -20.16 -25.32
C CYS A 956 50.91 -21.49 -26.05
N ARG A 957 51.81 -22.36 -25.59
CA ARG A 957 51.97 -23.73 -26.15
C ARG A 957 50.70 -24.56 -26.03
N ALA A 958 50.01 -24.48 -24.88
CA ALA A 958 48.76 -25.18 -24.64
C ALA A 958 47.62 -24.70 -25.56
N ILE A 959 47.44 -23.38 -25.71
CA ILE A 959 46.44 -22.77 -26.60
C ILE A 959 46.68 -23.22 -28.05
N CYS A 960 47.92 -23.11 -28.54
CA CYS A 960 48.30 -23.56 -29.87
C CYS A 960 47.97 -25.06 -30.08
N ALA A 961 48.32 -25.91 -29.12
CA ALA A 961 48.05 -27.35 -29.20
C ALA A 961 46.55 -27.67 -29.27
N VAL A 962 45.74 -26.97 -28.47
CA VAL A 962 44.27 -27.13 -28.48
C VAL A 962 43.68 -26.63 -29.78
N LYS A 963 44.03 -25.43 -30.25
CA LYS A 963 43.51 -24.87 -31.52
C LYS A 963 43.85 -25.72 -32.74
N LEU A 964 45.03 -26.36 -32.75
CA LEU A 964 45.41 -27.29 -33.82
C LEU A 964 44.55 -28.55 -33.87
N LYS A 965 43.99 -29.00 -32.75
CA LYS A 965 43.28 -30.29 -32.63
C LYS A 965 41.77 -30.14 -32.51
N VAL A 966 41.28 -29.06 -31.91
CA VAL A 966 39.87 -28.76 -31.67
C VAL A 966 39.62 -27.27 -31.99
N PRO A 967 39.67 -26.86 -33.27
CA PRO A 967 39.58 -25.43 -33.65
C PRO A 967 38.22 -24.80 -33.32
N GLU A 968 37.16 -25.59 -33.23
CA GLU A 968 35.77 -25.14 -33.03
C GLU A 968 35.40 -24.84 -31.57
N ILE A 969 36.32 -25.00 -30.62
CA ILE A 969 36.07 -24.66 -29.21
C ILE A 969 36.63 -23.27 -28.90
N GLY A 970 35.85 -22.47 -28.17
CA GLY A 970 36.29 -21.18 -27.65
C GLY A 970 37.30 -21.37 -26.52
N ILE A 971 38.39 -20.61 -26.57
CA ILE A 971 39.44 -20.62 -25.55
C ILE A 971 39.43 -19.28 -24.82
N ILE A 972 39.33 -19.36 -23.50
CA ILE A 972 39.39 -18.24 -22.57
C ILE A 972 40.69 -18.34 -21.78
N ALA A 973 41.50 -17.29 -21.80
CA ALA A 973 42.74 -17.21 -21.04
C ALA A 973 42.73 -16.02 -20.08
N ASP A 974 43.13 -16.27 -18.83
CA ASP A 974 43.24 -15.26 -17.78
C ASP A 974 44.42 -14.32 -18.06
N VAL A 975 44.19 -13.01 -17.95
CA VAL A 975 45.23 -11.98 -18.02
C VAL A 975 45.46 -11.48 -16.60
N ALA A 976 46.42 -12.12 -15.93
CA ALA A 976 46.88 -11.81 -14.58
C ALA A 976 48.32 -12.28 -14.40
N LEU A 977 49.08 -11.61 -13.52
CA LEU A 977 50.49 -11.90 -13.30
C LEU A 977 50.76 -12.87 -12.13
N ASP A 978 49.74 -13.24 -11.34
CA ASP A 978 49.91 -14.09 -10.17
C ASP A 978 50.47 -15.51 -10.42
N PRO A 979 50.33 -16.14 -11.61
CA PRO A 979 51.00 -17.41 -11.88
C PRO A 979 52.51 -17.23 -12.17
N TYR A 980 52.94 -16.02 -12.53
CA TYR A 980 54.27 -15.73 -13.07
C TYR A 980 55.14 -14.93 -12.10
N THR A 981 54.56 -14.30 -11.09
CA THR A 981 55.31 -13.53 -10.09
C THR A 981 55.83 -14.41 -8.94
N ILE A 982 56.98 -14.04 -8.38
CA ILE A 982 57.51 -14.73 -7.18
C ILE A 982 56.66 -14.44 -5.93
N HIS A 983 56.01 -13.28 -5.88
CA HIS A 983 55.22 -12.81 -4.73
C HIS A 983 53.72 -13.15 -4.85
N GLY A 984 53.23 -13.61 -6.01
CA GLY A 984 51.86 -14.08 -6.20
C GLY A 984 50.76 -13.00 -6.22
N HIS A 985 51.13 -11.73 -6.41
CA HIS A 985 50.18 -10.63 -6.67
C HIS A 985 49.84 -10.57 -8.16
N ASP A 986 48.67 -10.01 -8.49
CA ASP A 986 48.19 -9.91 -9.87
C ASP A 986 48.89 -8.76 -10.65
N GLY A 987 49.70 -7.92 -9.98
CA GLY A 987 50.48 -6.83 -10.56
C GLY A 987 51.88 -6.65 -9.95
N ILE A 988 52.65 -5.68 -10.47
CA ILE A 988 54.05 -5.38 -10.10
C ILE A 988 54.09 -4.59 -8.79
N LEU A 989 54.99 -4.93 -7.87
CA LEU A 989 55.12 -4.26 -6.57
C LEU A 989 56.09 -3.06 -6.60
N LYS A 990 55.74 -1.99 -5.88
CA LYS A 990 56.64 -0.86 -5.60
C LYS A 990 57.79 -1.27 -4.67
N ASP A 991 58.91 -0.54 -4.68
CA ASP A 991 60.13 -0.74 -3.86
C ASP A 991 59.90 -1.06 -2.35
N ASN A 992 58.72 -0.79 -1.79
CA ASN A 992 58.31 -1.10 -0.41
C ASN A 992 57.50 -2.41 -0.23
N GLN A 993 57.47 -3.31 -1.22
CA GLN A 993 56.97 -4.70 -1.17
C GLN A 993 55.49 -4.95 -0.78
N MET A 994 54.62 -3.94 -0.66
CA MET A 994 53.19 -4.17 -0.31
C MET A 994 52.15 -3.52 -1.23
N ASP A 995 52.52 -2.50 -2.03
CA ASP A 995 51.58 -1.81 -2.92
C ASP A 995 51.83 -2.19 -4.39
N VAL A 996 50.75 -2.43 -5.14
CA VAL A 996 50.79 -2.76 -6.58
C VAL A 996 50.77 -1.48 -7.41
N GLU A 997 51.71 -1.34 -8.34
CA GLU A 997 51.80 -0.19 -9.25
C GLU A 997 50.90 -0.37 -10.48
N ASN A 998 49.82 0.42 -10.56
CA ASN A 998 48.77 0.30 -11.58
C ASN A 998 49.31 0.44 -13.02
N ASP A 999 50.00 1.54 -13.32
CA ASP A 999 50.39 1.87 -14.70
C ASP A 999 51.46 0.93 -15.27
N GLU A 1000 52.44 0.55 -14.44
CA GLU A 1000 53.47 -0.42 -14.84
C GLU A 1000 52.85 -1.81 -15.06
N THR A 1001 51.93 -2.21 -14.17
CA THR A 1001 51.19 -3.47 -14.30
C THR A 1001 50.41 -3.52 -15.61
N ILE A 1002 49.63 -2.48 -15.94
CA ILE A 1002 48.86 -2.41 -17.18
C ILE A 1002 49.75 -2.57 -18.42
N SER A 1003 50.96 -1.99 -18.39
CA SER A 1003 51.91 -2.12 -19.51
C SER A 1003 52.33 -3.56 -19.78
N VAL A 1004 52.45 -4.39 -18.73
CA VAL A 1004 52.80 -5.81 -18.83
C VAL A 1004 51.57 -6.65 -19.19
N LEU A 1005 50.40 -6.34 -18.63
CA LEU A 1005 49.14 -7.01 -18.99
C LEU A 1005 48.81 -6.84 -20.49
N CYS A 1006 49.06 -5.67 -21.09
CA CYS A 1006 48.93 -5.47 -22.53
C CYS A 1006 49.84 -6.40 -23.34
N LYS A 1007 51.08 -6.63 -22.90
CA LYS A 1007 52.02 -7.56 -23.55
C LYS A 1007 51.55 -9.01 -23.41
N GLN A 1008 51.04 -9.38 -22.24
CA GLN A 1008 50.47 -10.71 -21.99
C GLN A 1008 49.23 -10.97 -22.87
N ALA A 1009 48.29 -10.03 -22.90
CA ALA A 1009 47.09 -10.12 -23.75
C ALA A 1009 47.47 -10.28 -25.23
N PHE A 1010 48.46 -9.53 -25.71
CA PHE A 1010 48.99 -9.67 -27.06
C PHE A 1010 49.62 -11.05 -27.32
N ALA A 1011 50.42 -11.58 -26.38
CA ALA A 1011 51.02 -12.90 -26.50
C ALA A 1011 49.96 -14.03 -26.56
N LEU A 1012 48.90 -13.92 -25.76
CA LEU A 1012 47.77 -14.85 -25.75
C LEU A 1012 46.95 -14.77 -27.04
N ALA A 1013 46.65 -13.56 -27.53
CA ALA A 1013 45.97 -13.35 -28.80
C ALA A 1013 46.77 -13.96 -29.97
N LYS A 1014 48.10 -13.76 -29.98
CA LYS A 1014 49.00 -14.34 -30.99
C LYS A 1014 49.03 -15.88 -30.94
N ALA A 1015 48.84 -16.48 -29.78
CA ALA A 1015 48.75 -17.94 -29.63
C ALA A 1015 47.40 -18.53 -30.11
N GLY A 1016 46.42 -17.69 -30.43
CA GLY A 1016 45.09 -18.11 -30.91
C GLY A 1016 44.02 -18.15 -29.82
N CYS A 1017 44.16 -17.35 -28.76
CA CYS A 1017 43.11 -17.16 -27.75
C CYS A 1017 41.92 -16.37 -28.34
N ASP A 1018 40.68 -16.83 -28.12
CA ASP A 1018 39.49 -16.14 -28.63
C ASP A 1018 38.97 -15.06 -27.66
N ILE A 1019 39.06 -15.34 -26.36
CA ILE A 1019 38.64 -14.41 -25.30
C ILE A 1019 39.78 -14.21 -24.31
N VAL A 1020 40.28 -12.98 -24.20
CA VAL A 1020 41.19 -12.60 -23.11
C VAL A 1020 40.37 -12.12 -21.92
N ALA A 1021 40.74 -12.56 -20.72
CA ALA A 1021 39.95 -12.30 -19.52
C ALA A 1021 40.78 -11.59 -18.42
N PRO A 1022 40.83 -10.25 -18.40
CA PRO A 1022 41.61 -9.49 -17.41
C PRO A 1022 41.04 -9.59 -16.00
N SER A 1023 41.78 -10.26 -15.10
CA SER A 1023 41.33 -10.51 -13.71
C SER A 1023 42.11 -9.76 -12.64
N ASP A 1024 43.10 -8.97 -13.03
CA ASP A 1024 44.01 -8.24 -12.14
C ASP A 1024 43.35 -7.13 -11.30
N MET A 1025 42.24 -6.56 -11.75
CA MET A 1025 41.52 -5.42 -11.13
C MET A 1025 42.28 -4.07 -11.12
N MET A 1026 43.19 -3.84 -12.08
CA MET A 1026 43.81 -2.52 -12.29
C MET A 1026 42.84 -1.55 -13.00
N ASP A 1027 42.91 -0.27 -12.64
CA ASP A 1027 42.06 0.80 -13.17
C ASP A 1027 42.45 1.16 -14.60
N GLY A 1028 41.48 1.19 -15.53
CA GLY A 1028 41.72 1.54 -16.94
C GLY A 1028 42.32 0.41 -17.79
N ARG A 1029 42.41 -0.81 -17.24
CA ARG A 1029 43.03 -1.96 -17.92
C ARG A 1029 42.30 -2.37 -19.19
N ILE A 1030 40.96 -2.27 -19.22
CA ILE A 1030 40.15 -2.77 -20.34
C ILE A 1030 40.38 -1.91 -21.56
N GLY A 1031 40.29 -0.59 -21.41
CA GLY A 1031 40.50 0.34 -22.53
C GLY A 1031 41.92 0.26 -23.09
N ARG A 1032 42.92 0.02 -22.22
CA ARG A 1032 44.32 -0.12 -22.63
C ARG A 1032 44.60 -1.45 -23.34
N ILE A 1033 44.01 -2.56 -22.87
CA ILE A 1033 44.10 -3.87 -23.54
C ILE A 1033 43.40 -3.83 -24.89
N ARG A 1034 42.17 -3.31 -24.97
CA ARG A 1034 41.42 -3.17 -26.23
C ARG A 1034 42.24 -2.39 -27.27
N LYS A 1035 42.75 -1.21 -26.89
CA LYS A 1035 43.61 -0.41 -27.76
C LYS A 1035 44.87 -1.16 -28.21
N SER A 1036 45.53 -1.89 -27.30
CA SER A 1036 46.73 -2.66 -27.64
C SER A 1036 46.44 -3.80 -28.62
N LEU A 1037 45.28 -4.45 -28.53
CA LEU A 1037 44.86 -5.48 -29.48
C LEU A 1037 44.52 -4.87 -30.84
N ASP A 1038 43.79 -3.76 -30.85
CA ASP A 1038 43.40 -3.05 -32.07
C ASP A 1038 44.62 -2.52 -32.84
N ASP A 1039 45.58 -1.90 -32.13
CA ASP A 1039 46.84 -1.40 -32.71
C ASP A 1039 47.69 -2.51 -33.36
N ASN A 1040 47.47 -3.77 -32.95
CA ASN A 1040 48.17 -4.96 -33.48
C ASN A 1040 47.30 -5.83 -34.42
N ASN A 1041 46.15 -5.34 -34.89
CA ASN A 1041 45.20 -6.02 -35.78
C ASN A 1041 44.51 -7.27 -35.18
N PHE A 1042 44.26 -7.30 -33.87
CA PHE A 1042 43.51 -8.36 -33.17
C PHE A 1042 42.11 -7.88 -32.73
N GLN A 1043 41.38 -7.24 -33.63
CA GLN A 1043 40.06 -6.63 -33.34
C GLN A 1043 38.98 -7.67 -33.01
N ASP A 1044 39.10 -8.89 -33.57
CA ASP A 1044 38.13 -9.98 -33.37
C ASP A 1044 38.28 -10.71 -32.02
N VAL A 1045 39.35 -10.43 -31.26
CA VAL A 1045 39.56 -11.01 -29.94
C VAL A 1045 38.65 -10.31 -28.93
N LEU A 1046 37.86 -11.09 -28.20
CA LEU A 1046 36.87 -10.59 -27.25
C LEU A 1046 37.49 -10.40 -25.85
N ILE A 1047 36.95 -9.47 -25.08
CA ILE A 1047 37.37 -9.16 -23.71
C ILE A 1047 36.28 -9.54 -22.72
N LEU A 1048 36.60 -10.46 -21.82
CA LEU A 1048 35.77 -10.83 -20.67
C LEU A 1048 36.34 -10.18 -19.41
N SER A 1049 35.83 -9.02 -19.04
CA SER A 1049 36.31 -8.35 -17.83
C SER A 1049 35.81 -9.08 -16.58
N TYR A 1050 36.70 -9.40 -15.65
CA TYR A 1050 36.31 -9.74 -14.28
C TYR A 1050 35.91 -8.48 -13.49
N ALA A 1051 34.93 -7.74 -14.02
CA ALA A 1051 34.49 -6.43 -13.49
C ALA A 1051 34.10 -6.46 -12.01
N VAL A 1052 33.70 -7.62 -11.48
CA VAL A 1052 33.45 -7.81 -10.06
C VAL A 1052 34.24 -9.00 -9.53
N LYS A 1053 35.47 -8.73 -9.05
CA LYS A 1053 36.31 -9.69 -8.32
C LYS A 1053 36.42 -9.29 -6.84
N TYR A 1054 35.55 -9.85 -6.01
CA TYR A 1054 35.55 -9.56 -4.57
C TYR A 1054 36.75 -10.20 -3.87
N CYS A 1055 37.35 -9.51 -2.89
CA CYS A 1055 38.38 -10.03 -1.99
C CYS A 1055 37.80 -11.11 -1.06
N SER A 1056 37.62 -12.31 -1.61
CA SER A 1056 36.85 -13.39 -1.00
C SER A 1056 37.73 -14.52 -0.46
N SER A 1057 37.31 -15.11 0.66
CA SER A 1057 37.94 -16.32 1.21
C SER A 1057 37.64 -17.60 0.41
N PHE A 1058 36.64 -17.57 -0.49
CA PHE A 1058 36.28 -18.73 -1.33
C PHE A 1058 37.34 -19.08 -2.39
N TYR A 1059 38.39 -18.29 -2.57
CA TYR A 1059 39.50 -18.58 -3.47
C TYR A 1059 40.56 -19.52 -2.90
N ALA A 1060 40.52 -19.84 -1.61
CA ALA A 1060 41.60 -20.58 -0.94
C ALA A 1060 42.04 -21.87 -1.69
N PRO A 1061 41.14 -22.72 -2.21
CA PRO A 1061 41.56 -23.91 -2.97
C PRO A 1061 42.28 -23.57 -4.29
N PHE A 1062 41.84 -22.53 -5.01
CA PHE A 1062 42.45 -22.10 -6.27
C PHE A 1062 43.87 -21.56 -6.07
N ARG A 1063 44.07 -20.73 -5.03
CA ARG A 1063 45.38 -20.15 -4.68
C ARG A 1063 46.42 -21.21 -4.30
N GLN A 1064 45.96 -22.34 -3.74
CA GLN A 1064 46.84 -23.49 -3.45
C GLN A 1064 47.36 -24.17 -4.73
N VAL A 1065 46.58 -24.18 -5.83
CA VAL A 1065 46.95 -24.84 -7.10
C VAL A 1065 47.98 -24.05 -7.90
N VAL A 1066 47.80 -22.74 -8.01
CA VAL A 1066 48.63 -21.83 -8.84
C VAL A 1066 50.00 -21.53 -8.17
N GLY A 1067 50.21 -22.05 -6.96
CA GLY A 1067 51.48 -21.97 -6.23
C GLY A 1067 51.72 -20.65 -5.52
N SER A 1068 50.69 -19.83 -5.30
CA SER A 1068 50.77 -18.57 -4.54
C SER A 1068 50.80 -18.76 -3.02
N CYS A 1069 50.52 -19.98 -2.51
CA CYS A 1069 50.53 -20.29 -1.06
C CYS A 1069 51.85 -20.88 -0.52
N GLY A 1070 52.94 -20.91 -1.31
CA GLY A 1070 54.23 -21.45 -0.87
C GLY A 1070 55.04 -20.53 0.06
N LEU A 1071 54.60 -19.29 0.28
CA LEU A 1071 55.24 -18.30 1.15
C LEU A 1071 54.54 -18.28 2.52
N SER A 1072 55.31 -18.23 3.61
CA SER A 1072 54.82 -18.38 4.99
C SER A 1072 53.91 -17.25 5.52
N HIS A 1073 53.43 -16.36 4.64
CA HIS A 1073 52.55 -15.25 4.95
C HIS A 1073 51.36 -15.25 3.97
N SER A 1074 50.14 -15.14 4.50
CA SER A 1074 48.93 -14.98 3.71
C SER A 1074 49.05 -13.71 2.86
N ILE A 1075 49.16 -13.86 1.54
CA ILE A 1075 49.17 -12.73 0.60
C ILE A 1075 47.84 -11.96 0.75
N ASP A 1076 47.95 -10.68 1.11
CA ASP A 1076 46.80 -9.79 1.19
C ASP A 1076 46.58 -9.09 -0.15
N LYS A 1077 45.42 -9.33 -0.77
CA LYS A 1077 45.02 -8.72 -2.05
C LYS A 1077 43.95 -7.64 -1.86
N SER A 1078 43.67 -7.24 -0.62
CA SER A 1078 42.65 -6.23 -0.28
C SER A 1078 42.95 -4.84 -0.83
N GLY A 1079 44.21 -4.55 -1.18
CA GLY A 1079 44.61 -3.25 -1.73
C GLY A 1079 44.06 -2.93 -3.12
N TYR A 1080 43.58 -3.94 -3.88
CA TYR A 1080 43.05 -3.75 -5.24
C TYR A 1080 41.86 -4.66 -5.60
N GLN A 1081 41.57 -5.70 -4.80
CA GLN A 1081 40.32 -6.48 -4.95
C GLN A 1081 39.19 -5.83 -4.15
N MET A 1082 37.99 -5.81 -4.74
CA MET A 1082 36.82 -5.15 -4.16
C MET A 1082 36.40 -5.74 -2.80
N ASP A 1083 36.01 -4.90 -1.82
CA ASP A 1083 35.45 -5.42 -0.56
C ASP A 1083 34.07 -6.06 -0.84
N TYR A 1084 33.87 -7.28 -0.36
CA TYR A 1084 32.62 -8.04 -0.52
C TYR A 1084 31.39 -7.35 0.10
N LYS A 1085 31.58 -6.33 0.93
CA LYS A 1085 30.50 -5.49 1.47
C LYS A 1085 29.95 -4.48 0.46
N ASN A 1086 30.66 -4.23 -0.64
CA ASN A 1086 30.39 -3.07 -1.50
C ASN A 1086 29.60 -3.43 -2.77
N ALA A 1087 28.28 -3.51 -2.64
CA ALA A 1087 27.40 -3.73 -3.80
C ALA A 1087 27.36 -2.53 -4.78
N ARG A 1088 27.45 -1.28 -4.28
CA ARG A 1088 27.36 -0.08 -5.14
C ARG A 1088 28.59 0.09 -6.02
N GLU A 1089 29.77 -0.16 -5.45
CA GLU A 1089 31.06 -0.14 -6.15
C GLU A 1089 31.05 -1.11 -7.34
N SER A 1090 30.53 -2.32 -7.13
CA SER A 1090 30.41 -3.32 -8.21
C SER A 1090 29.62 -2.83 -9.42
N MET A 1091 28.60 -1.98 -9.23
CA MET A 1091 27.83 -1.41 -10.35
C MET A 1091 28.60 -0.29 -11.06
N CYS A 1092 29.45 0.46 -10.34
CA CYS A 1092 30.30 1.47 -10.93
C CYS A 1092 31.41 0.83 -11.77
N GLU A 1093 32.09 -0.19 -11.25
CA GLU A 1093 33.13 -0.94 -11.98
C GLU A 1093 32.60 -1.58 -13.26
N ILE A 1094 31.44 -2.24 -13.17
CA ILE A 1094 30.78 -2.80 -14.36
C ILE A 1094 30.53 -1.72 -15.42
N GLU A 1095 30.01 -0.57 -15.00
CA GLU A 1095 29.70 0.52 -15.92
C GLU A 1095 30.96 1.09 -16.58
N MET A 1096 32.06 1.20 -15.83
CA MET A 1096 33.35 1.65 -16.35
C MET A 1096 33.94 0.64 -17.34
N ASP A 1097 34.02 -0.64 -16.99
CA ASP A 1097 34.57 -1.68 -17.86
C ASP A 1097 33.76 -1.85 -19.17
N ILE A 1098 32.44 -1.72 -19.12
CA ILE A 1098 31.59 -1.71 -20.32
C ILE A 1098 31.93 -0.49 -21.21
N ASN A 1099 32.05 0.70 -20.62
CA ASN A 1099 32.40 1.92 -21.36
C ASN A 1099 33.81 1.88 -21.94
N GLU A 1100 34.72 1.11 -21.34
CA GLU A 1100 36.09 0.90 -21.81
C GLU A 1100 36.21 -0.14 -22.93
N GLY A 1101 35.13 -0.84 -23.26
CA GLY A 1101 35.08 -1.78 -24.39
C GLY A 1101 35.20 -3.26 -24.01
N ALA A 1102 34.78 -3.65 -22.82
CA ALA A 1102 34.54 -5.06 -22.49
C ALA A 1102 33.37 -5.62 -23.33
N ASP A 1103 33.50 -6.85 -23.82
CA ASP A 1103 32.44 -7.55 -24.57
C ASP A 1103 31.53 -8.36 -23.64
N PHE A 1104 32.10 -8.83 -22.52
CA PHE A 1104 31.43 -9.59 -21.47
C PHE A 1104 31.92 -9.13 -20.10
N ILE A 1105 31.07 -9.24 -19.09
CA ILE A 1105 31.44 -8.99 -17.69
C ILE A 1105 31.28 -10.24 -16.83
N MET A 1106 32.13 -10.40 -15.81
CA MET A 1106 32.05 -11.53 -14.88
C MET A 1106 31.93 -11.09 -13.42
N VAL A 1107 31.06 -11.80 -12.68
CA VAL A 1107 30.99 -11.76 -11.22
C VAL A 1107 31.67 -13.00 -10.63
N LYS A 1108 32.68 -12.78 -9.78
CA LYS A 1108 33.54 -13.80 -9.17
C LYS A 1108 33.87 -13.43 -7.72
N PRO A 1109 33.57 -14.26 -6.71
CA PRO A 1109 32.79 -15.49 -6.75
C PRO A 1109 31.34 -15.26 -7.19
N GLY A 1110 30.67 -16.31 -7.63
CA GLY A 1110 29.29 -16.19 -8.07
C GLY A 1110 28.26 -16.47 -6.97
N MET A 1111 28.42 -17.56 -6.21
CA MET A 1111 27.33 -18.15 -5.43
C MET A 1111 26.87 -17.29 -4.25
N PRO A 1112 27.76 -16.65 -3.46
CA PRO A 1112 27.36 -15.69 -2.43
C PRO A 1112 26.78 -14.39 -2.99
N TYR A 1113 27.00 -14.08 -4.28
CA TYR A 1113 26.75 -12.76 -4.87
C TYR A 1113 25.74 -12.84 -6.03
N LEU A 1114 24.73 -13.70 -5.89
CA LEU A 1114 23.62 -13.83 -6.85
C LEU A 1114 22.78 -12.54 -6.96
N ASP A 1115 22.73 -11.76 -5.88
CA ASP A 1115 22.12 -10.44 -5.83
C ASP A 1115 22.85 -9.43 -6.74
N ILE A 1116 24.17 -9.49 -6.81
CA ILE A 1116 25.00 -8.65 -7.69
C ILE A 1116 24.77 -9.03 -9.16
N ILE A 1117 24.73 -10.32 -9.48
CA ILE A 1117 24.40 -10.81 -10.83
C ILE A 1117 23.01 -10.34 -11.25
N LYS A 1118 22.02 -10.45 -10.34
CA LYS A 1118 20.65 -9.99 -10.58
C LYS A 1118 20.57 -8.49 -10.82
N THR A 1119 21.24 -7.70 -9.98
CA THR A 1119 21.26 -6.24 -10.11
C THR A 1119 21.95 -5.80 -11.41
N ALA A 1120 23.05 -6.44 -11.77
CA ALA A 1120 23.75 -6.18 -13.04
C ALA A 1120 22.88 -6.54 -14.25
N SER A 1121 22.18 -7.68 -14.20
CA SER A 1121 21.31 -8.15 -15.28
C SER A 1121 20.13 -7.20 -15.51
N ASP A 1122 19.51 -6.72 -14.43
CA ASP A 1122 18.39 -5.79 -14.50
C ASP A 1122 18.82 -4.38 -14.95
N LYS A 1123 20.06 -3.94 -14.63
CA LYS A 1123 20.54 -2.58 -14.92
C LYS A 1123 21.14 -2.43 -16.31
N PHE A 1124 22.01 -3.34 -16.75
CA PHE A 1124 22.87 -3.10 -17.91
C PHE A 1124 22.43 -3.80 -19.20
N ASN A 1125 21.48 -4.75 -19.13
CA ASN A 1125 21.07 -5.57 -20.29
C ASN A 1125 22.27 -6.05 -21.14
N PHE A 1126 23.32 -6.48 -20.45
CA PHE A 1126 24.63 -6.83 -21.00
C PHE A 1126 24.93 -8.31 -20.68
N PRO A 1127 25.69 -9.06 -21.50
CA PRO A 1127 25.94 -10.47 -21.20
C PRO A 1127 26.81 -10.64 -19.95
N ILE A 1128 26.30 -11.36 -18.95
CA ILE A 1128 26.93 -11.52 -17.64
C ILE A 1128 27.34 -12.96 -17.43
N PHE A 1129 28.61 -13.18 -17.14
CA PHE A 1129 29.17 -14.48 -16.82
C PHE A 1129 29.30 -14.60 -15.29
N ALA A 1130 29.08 -15.81 -14.77
CA ALA A 1130 29.23 -16.09 -13.34
C ALA A 1130 30.25 -17.20 -13.13
N TYR A 1131 31.08 -17.10 -12.09
CA TYR A 1131 32.05 -18.15 -11.78
C TYR A 1131 31.74 -18.82 -10.44
N GLN A 1132 31.35 -20.10 -10.51
CA GLN A 1132 31.42 -21.01 -9.37
C GLN A 1132 32.87 -21.36 -9.04
N VAL A 1133 33.49 -20.63 -8.13
CA VAL A 1133 34.91 -20.73 -7.79
C VAL A 1133 35.22 -22.01 -7.02
N GLY A 1134 36.51 -22.33 -6.90
CA GLY A 1134 36.99 -23.58 -6.31
C GLY A 1134 36.47 -23.86 -4.90
N GLY A 1135 36.39 -22.84 -4.03
CA GLY A 1135 35.83 -22.99 -2.68
C GLY A 1135 34.35 -23.33 -2.65
N GLU A 1136 33.56 -22.75 -3.57
CA GLU A 1136 32.12 -23.04 -3.68
C GLU A 1136 31.88 -24.47 -4.17
N TYR A 1137 32.64 -24.89 -5.18
CA TYR A 1137 32.60 -26.27 -5.70
C TYR A 1137 33.07 -27.30 -4.65
N ALA A 1138 34.22 -27.06 -4.02
CA ALA A 1138 34.79 -27.96 -3.02
C ALA A 1138 33.88 -28.09 -1.80
N MET A 1139 33.22 -27.00 -1.39
CA MET A 1139 32.23 -27.02 -0.32
C MET A 1139 31.06 -27.97 -0.64
N ILE A 1140 30.49 -27.88 -1.85
CA ILE A 1140 29.43 -28.79 -2.29
C ILE A 1140 29.93 -30.23 -2.35
N LYS A 1141 31.11 -30.48 -2.94
CA LYS A 1141 31.68 -31.82 -3.05
C LYS A 1141 32.01 -32.44 -1.69
N ALA A 1142 32.53 -31.68 -0.75
CA ALA A 1142 32.81 -32.15 0.60
C ALA A 1142 31.52 -32.52 1.34
N ALA A 1143 30.49 -31.67 1.26
CA ALA A 1143 29.20 -31.96 1.86
C ALA A 1143 28.54 -33.21 1.24
N ALA A 1144 28.65 -33.39 -0.08
CA ALA A 1144 28.13 -34.57 -0.75
C ALA A 1144 28.92 -35.86 -0.41
N ASN A 1145 30.24 -35.80 -0.35
CA ASN A 1145 31.09 -36.94 0.04
C ASN A 1145 30.83 -37.38 1.49
N ASN A 1146 30.44 -36.45 2.38
CA ASN A 1146 30.02 -36.75 3.75
C ASN A 1146 28.56 -37.24 3.85
N GLY A 1147 27.84 -37.36 2.73
CA GLY A 1147 26.44 -37.79 2.69
C GLY A 1147 25.44 -36.75 3.18
N TRP A 1148 25.84 -35.48 3.34
CA TRP A 1148 24.95 -34.41 3.78
C TRP A 1148 24.06 -33.87 2.67
N LEU A 1149 24.54 -33.94 1.41
CA LEU A 1149 23.84 -33.45 0.23
C LEU A 1149 23.90 -34.49 -0.90
N ASP A 1150 22.86 -34.52 -1.73
CA ASP A 1150 22.85 -35.25 -3.01
C ASP A 1150 23.59 -34.40 -4.05
N TYR A 1151 24.76 -34.86 -4.49
CA TYR A 1151 25.66 -34.11 -5.39
C TYR A 1151 24.94 -33.65 -6.65
N ASP A 1152 24.30 -34.58 -7.38
CA ASP A 1152 23.72 -34.31 -8.69
C ASP A 1152 22.58 -33.29 -8.61
N LYS A 1153 21.78 -33.36 -7.54
CA LYS A 1153 20.67 -32.42 -7.34
C LYS A 1153 21.17 -31.04 -6.92
N VAL A 1154 22.07 -30.98 -5.94
CA VAL A 1154 22.46 -29.69 -5.35
C VAL A 1154 23.37 -28.90 -6.27
N ILE A 1155 24.24 -29.57 -7.04
CA ILE A 1155 25.08 -28.88 -8.03
C ILE A 1155 24.21 -28.32 -9.15
N TYR A 1156 23.23 -29.08 -9.65
CA TYR A 1156 22.28 -28.60 -10.65
C TYR A 1156 21.45 -27.41 -10.14
N GLU A 1157 20.94 -27.48 -8.91
CA GLU A 1157 20.20 -26.40 -8.27
C GLU A 1157 21.06 -25.14 -8.10
N SER A 1158 22.34 -25.30 -7.72
CA SER A 1158 23.27 -24.17 -7.59
C SER A 1158 23.50 -23.45 -8.93
N LEU A 1159 23.59 -24.19 -10.04
CA LEU A 1159 23.77 -23.63 -11.39
C LEU A 1159 22.50 -22.97 -11.91
N ILE A 1160 21.32 -23.53 -11.62
CA ILE A 1160 20.04 -22.87 -11.88
C ILE A 1160 19.91 -21.57 -11.09
N GLY A 1161 20.50 -21.48 -9.89
CA GLY A 1161 20.62 -20.25 -9.12
C GLY A 1161 21.27 -19.12 -9.93
N PHE A 1162 22.35 -19.40 -10.66
CA PHE A 1162 23.00 -18.44 -11.56
C PHE A 1162 22.13 -18.04 -12.75
N LYS A 1163 21.46 -19.00 -13.41
CA LYS A 1163 20.53 -18.70 -14.51
C LYS A 1163 19.38 -17.80 -14.05
N ARG A 1164 18.80 -18.11 -12.89
CA ARG A 1164 17.73 -17.29 -12.27
C ARG A 1164 18.18 -15.88 -11.92
N ALA A 1165 19.45 -15.71 -11.54
CA ALA A 1165 20.04 -14.40 -11.29
C ALA A 1165 20.32 -13.63 -12.59
N GLY A 1166 20.25 -14.25 -13.77
CA GLY A 1166 20.45 -13.59 -15.06
C GLY A 1166 21.80 -13.87 -15.72
N ALA A 1167 22.55 -14.86 -15.26
CA ALA A 1167 23.82 -15.24 -15.90
C ALA A 1167 23.60 -15.86 -17.29
N SER A 1168 24.33 -15.33 -18.28
CA SER A 1168 24.37 -15.84 -19.65
C SER A 1168 25.23 -17.09 -19.77
N ALA A 1169 26.39 -17.14 -19.10
CA ALA A 1169 27.27 -18.30 -19.04
C ALA A 1169 27.83 -18.52 -17.63
N ILE A 1170 28.16 -19.77 -17.30
CA ILE A 1170 28.55 -20.19 -15.96
C ILE A 1170 29.86 -20.99 -16.03
N PHE A 1171 30.90 -20.48 -15.36
CA PHE A 1171 32.16 -21.17 -15.15
C PHE A 1171 31.99 -22.10 -13.95
N THR A 1172 32.20 -23.40 -14.16
CA THR A 1172 32.11 -24.39 -13.07
C THR A 1172 33.01 -25.60 -13.33
N TYR A 1173 33.65 -26.10 -12.28
CA TYR A 1173 34.41 -27.35 -12.31
C TYR A 1173 33.50 -28.58 -12.49
N ALA A 1174 32.19 -28.45 -12.26
CA ALA A 1174 31.21 -29.51 -12.48
C ALA A 1174 30.72 -29.61 -13.93
N ALA A 1175 31.26 -28.82 -14.86
CA ALA A 1175 30.71 -28.68 -16.22
C ALA A 1175 30.62 -30.03 -16.96
N LEU A 1176 31.64 -30.89 -16.85
CA LEU A 1176 31.61 -32.23 -17.46
C LEU A 1176 30.57 -33.17 -16.83
N ASP A 1177 30.44 -33.14 -15.51
CA ASP A 1177 29.47 -33.96 -14.78
C ASP A 1177 28.03 -33.60 -15.19
N ILE A 1178 27.76 -32.29 -15.26
CA ILE A 1178 26.44 -31.77 -15.65
C ILE A 1178 26.15 -32.01 -17.13
N ALA A 1179 27.14 -31.83 -18.01
CA ALA A 1179 26.97 -32.11 -19.43
C ALA A 1179 26.60 -33.57 -19.67
N LYS A 1180 27.29 -34.52 -19.02
CA LYS A 1180 26.95 -35.96 -19.08
C LYS A 1180 25.52 -36.25 -18.63
N ASN A 1181 25.07 -35.61 -17.55
CA ASN A 1181 23.72 -35.78 -17.03
C ASN A 1181 22.63 -35.13 -17.90
N LEU A 1182 22.97 -34.12 -18.71
CA LEU A 1182 22.04 -33.46 -19.64
C LEU A 1182 21.99 -34.12 -21.02
N SER A 1183 23.06 -34.80 -21.42
CA SER A 1183 23.14 -35.58 -22.66
C SER A 1183 22.57 -37.00 -22.54
N ALA A 1184 22.34 -37.48 -21.31
CA ALA A 1184 21.73 -38.78 -20.98
C ALA A 1184 20.20 -38.66 -20.83
#